data_AF-A0A351NW47-F1
#
_entry.id   AF-A0A351NW47-F1
#
_cell.length_a   1.000
_cell.length_b   1.000
_cell.length_c   1.000
_cell.angle_alpha   90.00
_cell.angle_beta   90.00
_cell.angle_gamma   90.00
#
_symmetry.space_group_name_H-M   'P 1'
#
loop_
_entity.id
_entity.type
_entity.pdbx_description
1 polymer ?
#
loop_
_entity_poly.entity_id
_entity_poly.type
_entity_poly.pdbx_seq_one_letter_code
_entity_poly.pdbx_strand_id
1 'polypeptide(L)'
;MGKTSNMMVPSDWSGQERRFGESLKENLDVICGLRGDDLDKAVTFRDLLDSGIAKLAAGSGVFNGSSGGITPDPWLPDIGIPPAPTNLTANGAFQSILLNWDMQQYYGHSAVEIYRHTSDSIADATLVASVYGFTSLYSDNVGGDKSYWYWVRGVNQNGVYGPYNSSTGTNGTTAPDVGLLLTTLAGSITSSQLATSLSTPIATIPSLSGTINSLETYTGYASSYTGDNLVTRISGIDTGVSTLQSSVSSLNTSVSNLQSSVSDLTTGVSSVYVQTSEPTGTISTNSRWYDSDDNMAPYYYDGSNWVSIEDPRIASNQNSITSLNAQVFNGDSTARLATASALGVLDTTVVAQGNSITSISADVTALNNSVYDSSGNLELATSSALGTLSSTVTSQGNTITSVQSDITDLEGQVFNADGTARLATGSALSGVSSSVTAIYDGTNASVVKTVQTDVTSLEGEVFNANGTARLATGTALAGVSSDISAIYDGTNPSVVKTVQTDITSLEGEVFNVDGTARLATGSALAGVSTSVTAIYDGANPSVVKTVQADVTSLEGEVFNTDGTARLATGTALAGVSSDVSAIYNGTNPSVVKSVQSDVSDLEGEVFNANGTARLATGSALSSLTSDVEAIYDGDNASLVKSVQASVTSLNNAVFDSSGNTVLASNTAVNSLQAEVWGGGVTPSGATTSRIDSLSSTVNDPNTGMTATSDAVSVLNTEVYG
;
A
#
# COMPACT_ATOMS: atom_id res chain seq x y z
N MET A 1 -14.37 -14.49 78.96
CA MET A 1 -15.69 -14.40 79.62
C MET A 1 -16.62 -13.67 78.67
N GLY A 2 -17.53 -14.38 78.01
CA GLY A 2 -18.50 -13.76 77.10
C GLY A 2 -19.39 -12.79 77.87
N LYS A 3 -19.24 -11.50 77.61
CA LYS A 3 -19.95 -10.45 78.31
C LYS A 3 -21.40 -10.43 77.81
N THR A 4 -22.32 -11.01 78.57
CA THR A 4 -23.75 -11.00 78.22
C THR A 4 -24.36 -9.63 78.53
N SER A 5 -24.95 -8.99 77.52
CA SER A 5 -25.59 -7.67 77.66
C SER A 5 -26.76 -7.71 78.65
N ASN A 6 -26.66 -6.92 79.72
CA ASN A 6 -27.67 -6.80 80.78
C ASN A 6 -28.79 -5.79 80.44
N MET A 7 -28.74 -5.16 79.26
CA MET A 7 -29.80 -4.26 78.82
C MET A 7 -30.95 -5.07 78.27
N MET A 8 -32.07 -5.11 78.99
CA MET A 8 -33.33 -5.64 78.47
C MET A 8 -34.15 -4.49 77.91
N VAL A 9 -34.69 -4.68 76.70
CA VAL A 9 -35.77 -3.81 76.23
C VAL A 9 -36.96 -4.06 77.15
N PRO A 10 -37.53 -3.02 77.80
CA PRO A 10 -38.60 -3.18 78.78
C PRO A 10 -39.74 -4.08 78.27
N SER A 11 -40.28 -4.93 79.14
CA SER A 11 -41.32 -5.90 78.80
C SER A 11 -42.61 -5.25 78.29
N ASP A 12 -42.90 -4.04 78.76
CA ASP A 12 -44.15 -3.33 78.50
C ASP A 12 -44.15 -2.66 77.12
N TRP A 13 -43.00 -2.59 76.46
CA TRP A 13 -42.88 -2.08 75.10
C TRP A 13 -43.42 -3.12 74.12
N SER A 14 -44.31 -2.69 73.23
CA SER A 14 -44.94 -3.55 72.22
C SER A 14 -44.89 -2.92 70.83
N GLY A 15 -45.11 -3.72 69.78
CA GLY A 15 -45.14 -3.23 68.40
C GLY A 15 -43.84 -2.53 67.97
N GLN A 16 -43.96 -1.29 67.49
CA GLN A 16 -42.83 -0.50 66.96
C GLN A 16 -41.81 -0.07 68.03
N GLU A 17 -42.27 0.28 69.23
CA GLU A 17 -41.41 0.75 70.32
C GLU A 17 -40.41 -0.34 70.72
N ARG A 18 -40.90 -1.57 70.83
CA ARG A 18 -40.05 -2.73 71.14
C ARG A 18 -39.01 -2.97 70.04
N ARG A 19 -39.40 -2.92 68.77
CA ARG A 19 -38.46 -3.10 67.64
C ARG A 19 -37.37 -2.03 67.62
N PHE A 20 -37.72 -0.78 67.89
CA PHE A 20 -36.73 0.30 68.00
C PHE A 20 -35.77 0.08 69.17
N GLY A 21 -36.29 -0.29 70.34
CA GLY A 21 -35.48 -0.65 71.50
C GLY A 21 -34.54 -1.84 71.24
N GLU A 22 -35.02 -2.86 70.52
CA GLU A 22 -34.23 -4.03 70.13
C GLU A 22 -33.13 -3.64 69.13
N SER A 23 -33.40 -2.79 68.14
CA SER A 23 -32.37 -2.29 67.20
C SER A 23 -31.32 -1.38 67.84
N LEU A 24 -31.71 -0.52 68.79
CA LEU A 24 -30.78 0.30 69.56
C LEU A 24 -29.90 -0.57 70.44
N LYS A 25 -30.51 -1.55 71.13
CA LYS A 25 -29.77 -2.53 71.91
C LYS A 25 -28.77 -3.27 71.04
N GLU A 26 -29.17 -3.76 69.87
CA GLU A 26 -28.24 -4.47 68.98
C GLU A 26 -27.08 -3.59 68.52
N ASN A 27 -27.34 -2.34 68.13
CA ASN A 27 -26.25 -1.42 67.78
C ASN A 27 -25.28 -1.18 68.94
N LEU A 28 -25.80 -0.96 70.15
CA LEU A 28 -24.97 -0.78 71.33
C LEU A 28 -24.17 -2.03 71.68
N ASP A 29 -24.80 -3.21 71.59
CA ASP A 29 -24.13 -4.48 71.85
C ASP A 29 -23.00 -4.74 70.83
N VAL A 30 -23.16 -4.36 69.56
CA VAL A 30 -22.09 -4.44 68.54
C VAL A 30 -20.97 -3.46 68.83
N ILE A 31 -21.28 -2.19 69.07
CA ILE A 31 -20.28 -1.15 69.33
C ILE A 31 -19.47 -1.44 70.61
N CYS A 32 -20.09 -2.06 71.62
CA CYS A 32 -19.41 -2.51 72.84
C CYS A 32 -18.71 -3.87 72.72
N GLY A 33 -18.76 -4.54 71.56
CA GLY A 33 -18.15 -5.85 71.32
C GLY A 33 -18.79 -6.99 72.13
N LEU A 34 -20.08 -6.90 72.44
CA LEU A 34 -20.86 -7.91 73.17
C LEU A 34 -21.59 -8.88 72.24
N ARG A 35 -21.74 -8.52 70.96
CA ARG A 35 -22.40 -9.28 69.89
C ARG A 35 -21.80 -8.87 68.54
N GLY A 36 -21.70 -9.77 67.56
CA GLY A 36 -21.08 -9.49 66.25
C GLY A 36 -19.61 -9.94 66.18
N ASP A 37 -18.88 -9.47 65.16
CA ASP A 37 -17.43 -9.67 65.07
C ASP A 37 -16.72 -8.75 66.08
N ASP A 38 -15.74 -9.28 66.82
CA ASP A 38 -14.97 -8.51 67.80
C ASP A 38 -14.18 -7.35 67.14
N LEU A 39 -13.95 -7.41 65.82
CA LEU A 39 -13.34 -6.32 65.04
C LEU A 39 -14.30 -5.14 64.80
N ASP A 40 -15.61 -5.36 64.87
CA ASP A 40 -16.63 -4.32 64.64
C ASP A 40 -16.89 -3.45 65.90
N LYS A 41 -16.26 -3.78 67.04
CA LYS A 41 -16.33 -2.96 68.25
C LYS A 41 -15.69 -1.59 68.01
N ALA A 42 -16.22 -0.54 68.62
CA ALA A 42 -15.56 0.76 68.57
C ALA A 42 -14.26 0.75 69.40
N VAL A 43 -13.15 1.16 68.79
CA VAL A 43 -11.87 1.34 69.46
C VAL A 43 -11.88 2.66 70.24
N THR A 44 -11.55 2.62 71.52
CA THR A 44 -11.39 3.84 72.32
C THR A 44 -9.97 4.37 72.22
N PHE A 45 -9.79 5.67 72.46
CA PHE A 45 -8.45 6.28 72.56
C PHE A 45 -7.57 5.63 73.64
N ARG A 46 -8.18 5.06 74.68
CA ARG A 46 -7.46 4.31 75.71
C ARG A 46 -6.89 3.01 75.15
N ASP A 47 -7.66 2.30 74.31
CA ASP A 47 -7.20 1.08 73.67
C ASP A 47 -5.99 1.34 72.76
N LEU A 48 -5.93 2.49 72.07
CA LEU A 48 -4.78 2.88 71.23
C LEU A 48 -3.52 3.21 72.03
N LEU A 49 -3.68 3.81 73.22
CA LEU A 49 -2.57 4.12 74.13
C LEU A 49 -2.04 2.86 74.81
N ASP A 50 -2.94 2.03 75.32
CA ASP A 50 -2.59 0.81 76.04
C ASP A 50 -2.02 -0.25 75.08
N SER A 51 -2.39 -0.24 73.79
CA SER A 51 -1.77 -1.12 72.78
C SER A 51 -0.36 -0.67 72.36
N GLY A 52 0.07 0.53 72.76
CA GLY A 52 1.40 1.08 72.40
C GLY A 52 1.55 1.47 70.93
N ILE A 53 0.47 1.42 70.14
CA ILE A 53 0.49 1.85 68.73
C ILE A 53 0.55 3.38 68.64
N ALA A 54 -0.01 4.06 69.64
CA ALA A 54 0.07 5.49 69.78
C ALA A 54 0.38 5.89 71.23
N LYS A 55 0.90 7.10 71.43
CA LYS A 55 1.21 7.72 72.72
C LYS A 55 0.54 9.08 72.83
N LEU A 56 0.42 9.63 74.04
CA LEU A 56 -0.08 10.99 74.23
C LEU A 56 0.85 11.99 73.53
N ALA A 57 0.26 13.03 72.94
CA ALA A 57 1.01 14.11 72.32
C ALA A 57 1.98 14.74 73.34
N ALA A 58 3.20 15.06 72.87
CA ALA A 58 4.30 15.49 73.73
C ALA A 58 3.89 16.67 74.65
N GLY A 59 4.14 16.52 75.95
CA GLY A 59 3.86 17.54 76.97
C GLY A 59 2.52 17.40 77.70
N SER A 60 1.67 16.42 77.36
CA SER A 60 0.41 16.15 78.08
C SER A 60 0.43 14.82 78.82
N GLY A 61 0.10 14.83 80.12
CA GLY A 61 -0.07 13.63 80.94
C GLY A 61 -1.51 13.14 81.06
N VAL A 62 -2.49 13.88 80.52
CA VAL A 62 -3.92 13.56 80.63
C VAL A 62 -4.60 13.83 79.29
N PHE A 63 -5.43 12.89 78.81
CA PHE A 63 -6.19 13.06 77.58
C PHE A 63 -7.32 14.09 77.79
N ASN A 64 -7.30 15.18 77.03
CA ASN A 64 -8.21 16.34 77.21
C ASN A 64 -9.54 16.23 76.44
N GLY A 65 -9.82 15.07 75.83
CA GLY A 65 -11.03 14.82 75.05
C GLY A 65 -10.96 15.27 73.57
N SER A 66 -9.89 15.97 73.16
CA SER A 66 -9.70 16.41 71.78
C SER A 66 -8.90 15.40 70.94
N SER A 67 -9.29 15.21 69.68
CA SER A 67 -8.66 14.26 68.75
C SER A 67 -7.16 14.51 68.49
N GLY A 68 -6.66 15.73 68.69
CA GLY A 68 -5.23 16.07 68.57
C GLY A 68 -4.34 15.60 69.74
N GLY A 69 -4.88 14.86 70.72
CA GLY A 69 -4.16 14.44 71.92
C GLY A 69 -3.25 13.21 71.81
N ILE A 70 -3.13 12.54 70.65
CA ILE A 70 -2.44 11.23 70.48
C ILE A 70 -1.58 11.17 69.18
N THR A 71 -0.40 10.51 69.19
CA THR A 71 0.60 10.41 68.09
C THR A 71 1.33 9.02 68.00
N PRO A 72 1.89 8.55 66.86
CA PRO A 72 2.58 7.22 66.70
C PRO A 72 4.01 7.08 67.29
N ASP A 73 4.56 5.84 67.42
CA ASP A 73 5.92 5.51 67.96
C ASP A 73 6.91 4.86 66.90
N PRO A 74 8.24 5.16 66.87
CA PRO A 74 9.16 4.77 65.77
C PRO A 74 9.91 3.41 65.93
N TRP A 75 10.27 2.74 64.80
CA TRP A 75 10.95 1.40 64.70
C TRP A 75 12.49 1.45 64.43
N LEU A 76 13.29 0.47 64.90
CA LEU A 76 14.77 0.33 64.72
C LEU A 76 15.19 -0.96 63.93
N PRO A 77 16.37 -1.03 63.26
CA PRO A 77 16.83 -2.19 62.47
C PRO A 77 17.51 -3.33 63.28
N ASP A 78 17.33 -4.59 62.84
CA ASP A 78 17.87 -5.82 63.46
C ASP A 78 19.10 -6.36 62.69
N ILE A 79 20.29 -6.32 63.30
CA ILE A 79 21.58 -6.67 62.67
C ILE A 79 22.30 -7.75 63.48
N GLY A 80 22.66 -8.87 62.84
CA GLY A 80 23.29 -10.04 63.49
C GLY A 80 24.77 -9.91 63.88
N ILE A 81 25.55 -8.98 63.30
CA ILE A 81 26.96 -8.70 63.64
C ILE A 81 27.12 -7.21 63.99
N PRO A 82 27.74 -6.84 65.13
CA PRO A 82 27.96 -5.45 65.51
C PRO A 82 28.79 -4.64 64.49
N PRO A 83 28.40 -3.39 64.17
CA PRO A 83 29.27 -2.47 63.42
C PRO A 83 30.45 -1.99 64.28
N ALA A 84 31.53 -1.52 63.64
CA ALA A 84 32.71 -0.99 64.31
C ALA A 84 32.43 0.38 64.97
N PRO A 85 32.87 0.64 66.22
CA PRO A 85 32.81 1.98 66.81
C PRO A 85 33.72 2.96 66.06
N THR A 86 33.42 4.25 66.13
CA THR A 86 34.21 5.32 65.47
C THR A 86 34.64 6.42 66.46
N ASN A 87 35.53 7.30 66.04
CA ASN A 87 35.91 8.52 66.78
C ASN A 87 36.42 8.30 68.22
N LEU A 88 37.23 7.26 68.45
CA LEU A 88 37.87 7.07 69.75
C LEU A 88 38.84 8.22 70.06
N THR A 89 38.75 8.77 71.27
CA THR A 89 39.64 9.79 71.83
C THR A 89 40.21 9.32 73.17
N ALA A 90 41.40 9.81 73.57
CA ALA A 90 42.03 9.50 74.86
C ALA A 90 42.71 10.73 75.49
N ASN A 91 42.07 11.32 76.50
CA ASN A 91 42.41 12.65 77.01
C ASN A 91 42.94 12.62 78.45
N GLY A 92 44.19 13.02 78.67
CA GLY A 92 44.78 13.02 80.02
C GLY A 92 44.46 14.24 80.88
N ALA A 93 44.18 13.98 82.16
CA ALA A 93 44.03 14.91 83.28
C ALA A 93 45.24 14.75 84.23
N PHE A 94 45.25 15.42 85.39
CA PHE A 94 46.39 15.35 86.32
C PHE A 94 46.74 13.93 86.77
N GLN A 95 45.76 13.04 86.88
CA GLN A 95 46.00 11.65 87.29
C GLN A 95 45.26 10.59 86.46
N SER A 96 44.39 10.96 85.52
CA SER A 96 43.57 10.00 84.75
C SER A 96 43.53 10.32 83.26
N ILE A 97 43.12 9.38 82.41
CA ILE A 97 42.91 9.52 80.97
C ILE A 97 41.44 9.18 80.65
N LEU A 98 40.74 10.07 79.97
CA LEU A 98 39.32 10.00 79.62
C LEU A 98 39.14 9.59 78.15
N LEU A 99 38.44 8.48 77.92
CA LEU A 99 38.17 7.94 76.59
C LEU A 99 36.74 8.20 76.14
N ASN A 100 36.52 8.54 74.87
CA ASN A 100 35.18 8.73 74.29
C ASN A 100 35.12 8.20 72.85
N TRP A 101 33.99 7.61 72.41
CA TRP A 101 33.79 7.04 71.05
C TRP A 101 32.31 7.10 70.60
N ASP A 102 32.01 6.87 69.32
CA ASP A 102 30.64 6.80 68.77
C ASP A 102 30.23 5.36 68.41
N MET A 103 28.93 5.00 68.60
CA MET A 103 28.38 3.67 68.29
C MET A 103 26.97 3.73 67.67
N GLN A 104 26.77 3.16 66.47
CA GLN A 104 25.46 3.09 65.80
C GLN A 104 24.47 2.20 66.57
N GLN A 105 23.21 2.64 66.74
CA GLN A 105 22.16 1.84 67.41
C GLN A 105 21.58 0.74 66.50
N TYR A 106 21.48 -0.49 67.04
CA TYR A 106 20.91 -1.67 66.40
C TYR A 106 20.28 -2.61 67.43
N TYR A 107 19.33 -3.45 67.01
CA TYR A 107 18.71 -4.45 67.89
C TYR A 107 19.73 -5.55 68.27
N GLY A 108 19.76 -5.97 69.53
CA GLY A 108 20.63 -7.06 70.01
C GLY A 108 22.04 -6.66 70.50
N HIS A 109 22.36 -5.36 70.63
CA HIS A 109 23.63 -4.91 71.21
C HIS A 109 23.82 -5.31 72.69
N SER A 110 25.06 -5.58 73.09
CA SER A 110 25.43 -5.92 74.48
C SER A 110 26.38 -4.88 75.09
N ALA A 111 27.58 -4.70 74.52
CA ALA A 111 28.62 -3.84 75.08
C ALA A 111 29.65 -3.36 74.05
N VAL A 112 30.44 -2.36 74.44
CA VAL A 112 31.71 -1.98 73.79
C VAL A 112 32.87 -2.34 74.70
N GLU A 113 33.84 -3.10 74.18
CA GLU A 113 35.08 -3.46 74.87
C GLU A 113 36.19 -2.44 74.60
N ILE A 114 36.99 -2.11 75.62
CA ILE A 114 38.10 -1.13 75.60
C ILE A 114 39.42 -1.80 75.94
N TYR A 115 40.44 -1.55 75.11
CA TYR A 115 41.78 -2.12 75.23
C TYR A 115 42.84 -1.03 75.41
N ARG A 116 43.92 -1.32 76.14
CA ARG A 116 45.03 -0.41 76.43
C ARG A 116 46.41 -1.08 76.33
N HIS A 117 47.42 -0.30 75.96
CA HIS A 117 48.84 -0.66 76.05
C HIS A 117 49.75 0.57 76.28
N THR A 118 51.02 0.39 76.66
CA THR A 118 52.00 1.51 76.82
C THR A 118 52.62 1.97 75.50
N SER A 119 52.37 1.25 74.41
CA SER A 119 52.84 1.56 73.05
C SER A 119 51.76 1.22 72.02
N ASP A 120 51.87 1.77 70.81
CA ASP A 120 50.90 1.59 69.72
C ASP A 120 50.99 0.19 69.07
N SER A 121 50.49 -0.84 69.76
CA SER A 121 50.40 -2.23 69.28
C SER A 121 49.09 -2.89 69.75
N ILE A 122 48.14 -3.12 68.83
CA ILE A 122 46.85 -3.76 69.16
C ILE A 122 46.95 -5.25 69.47
N ALA A 123 47.94 -5.95 68.90
CA ALA A 123 48.15 -7.39 69.16
C ALA A 123 48.54 -7.67 70.62
N ASP A 124 49.21 -6.72 71.27
CA ASP A 124 49.65 -6.80 72.67
C ASP A 124 48.72 -6.03 73.62
N ALA A 125 47.68 -5.38 73.10
CA ALA A 125 46.76 -4.60 73.91
C ALA A 125 45.90 -5.51 74.79
N THR A 126 45.71 -5.09 76.04
CA THR A 126 44.93 -5.84 77.04
C THR A 126 43.59 -5.18 77.27
N LEU A 127 42.54 -5.98 77.49
CA LEU A 127 41.20 -5.47 77.82
C LEU A 127 41.27 -4.76 79.19
N VAL A 128 40.91 -3.47 79.22
CA VAL A 128 40.86 -2.68 80.46
C VAL A 128 39.44 -2.52 81.00
N ALA A 129 38.42 -2.53 80.13
CA ALA A 129 37.02 -2.44 80.54
C ALA A 129 36.07 -2.91 79.44
N SER A 130 34.84 -3.26 79.82
CA SER A 130 33.69 -3.45 78.93
C SER A 130 32.56 -2.53 79.39
N VAL A 131 32.05 -1.68 78.50
CA VAL A 131 30.99 -0.71 78.76
C VAL A 131 29.70 -1.20 78.13
N TYR A 132 28.70 -1.52 78.97
CA TYR A 132 27.45 -2.12 78.53
C TYR A 132 26.45 -1.09 78.00
N GLY A 133 25.64 -1.52 77.03
CA GLY A 133 24.73 -0.65 76.29
C GLY A 133 25.46 0.35 75.40
N PHE A 134 24.75 1.36 74.90
CA PHE A 134 25.29 2.37 73.98
C PHE A 134 25.98 3.55 74.69
N THR A 135 26.64 3.31 75.83
CA THR A 135 27.38 4.37 76.53
C THR A 135 28.75 4.55 75.90
N SER A 136 29.12 5.80 75.65
CA SER A 136 30.22 6.17 74.75
C SER A 136 31.44 6.80 75.44
N LEU A 137 31.60 6.61 76.75
CA LEU A 137 32.62 7.27 77.59
C LEU A 137 33.22 6.31 78.63
N TYR A 138 34.53 6.44 78.90
CA TYR A 138 35.25 5.74 79.97
C TYR A 138 36.36 6.61 80.58
N SER A 139 36.74 6.39 81.85
CA SER A 139 37.85 7.10 82.50
C SER A 139 38.83 6.12 83.15
N ASP A 140 40.11 6.28 82.88
CA ASP A 140 41.20 5.40 83.29
C ASP A 140 42.20 6.14 84.20
N ASN A 141 42.27 5.81 85.48
CA ASN A 141 43.13 6.52 86.43
C ASN A 141 44.55 5.93 86.45
N VAL A 142 45.55 6.69 85.98
CA VAL A 142 46.91 6.21 85.71
C VAL A 142 48.04 6.91 86.50
N GLY A 143 47.72 7.91 87.34
CA GLY A 143 48.67 8.74 88.09
C GLY A 143 49.21 9.94 87.30
N GLY A 144 49.95 10.85 87.95
CA GLY A 144 50.56 12.03 87.30
C GLY A 144 51.82 11.70 86.50
N ASP A 145 52.00 12.40 85.38
CA ASP A 145 53.13 12.26 84.45
C ASP A 145 53.30 10.84 83.83
N LYS A 146 52.24 10.29 83.19
CA LYS A 146 52.20 8.94 82.55
C LYS A 146 51.47 8.93 81.20
N SER A 147 51.87 8.07 80.23
CA SER A 147 51.27 7.95 78.87
C SER A 147 50.85 6.51 78.47
N TYR A 148 49.72 6.34 77.76
CA TYR A 148 49.18 5.04 77.28
C TYR A 148 48.36 5.16 75.96
N TRP A 149 48.23 4.06 75.19
CA TRP A 149 47.51 3.92 73.91
C TRP A 149 46.25 3.02 74.02
N TYR A 150 45.16 3.33 73.29
CA TYR A 150 43.82 2.70 73.45
C TYR A 150 43.07 2.32 72.14
N TRP A 151 42.19 1.30 72.20
CA TRP A 151 41.29 0.80 71.13
C TRP A 151 39.92 0.34 71.66
N VAL A 152 38.87 0.31 70.82
CA VAL A 152 37.51 -0.15 71.19
C VAL A 152 36.79 -0.99 70.12
N ARG A 153 35.88 -1.92 70.51
CA ARG A 153 35.02 -2.73 69.59
C ARG A 153 33.64 -3.10 70.18
N GLY A 154 32.62 -3.32 69.35
CA GLY A 154 31.27 -3.71 69.79
C GLY A 154 31.02 -5.22 69.87
N VAL A 155 30.13 -5.65 70.78
CA VAL A 155 29.74 -7.07 71.01
C VAL A 155 28.21 -7.17 71.14
N ASN A 156 27.60 -8.20 70.54
CA ASN A 156 26.15 -8.46 70.67
C ASN A 156 25.82 -9.44 71.81
N GLN A 157 24.54 -9.59 72.13
CA GLN A 157 24.06 -10.46 73.23
C GLN A 157 24.32 -11.96 72.99
N ASN A 158 24.57 -12.37 71.74
CA ASN A 158 24.95 -13.74 71.37
C ASN A 158 26.47 -14.00 71.47
N GLY A 159 27.26 -13.01 71.94
CA GLY A 159 28.71 -13.14 72.08
C GLY A 159 29.50 -13.00 70.77
N VAL A 160 28.88 -12.43 69.72
CA VAL A 160 29.56 -12.16 68.45
C VAL A 160 30.22 -10.78 68.51
N TYR A 161 31.51 -10.74 68.14
CA TYR A 161 32.33 -9.53 68.13
C TYR A 161 32.31 -8.84 66.77
N GLY A 162 32.16 -7.51 66.79
CA GLY A 162 32.41 -6.65 65.63
C GLY A 162 33.89 -6.25 65.50
N PRO A 163 34.25 -5.50 64.44
CA PRO A 163 35.62 -5.01 64.24
C PRO A 163 36.01 -3.95 65.30
N TYR A 164 37.33 -3.76 65.49
CA TYR A 164 37.87 -2.62 66.25
C TYR A 164 37.67 -1.29 65.51
N ASN A 165 37.72 -0.19 66.26
CA ASN A 165 37.56 1.16 65.71
C ASN A 165 38.66 1.57 64.72
N SER A 166 39.89 1.07 64.89
CA SER A 166 41.04 1.34 64.02
C SER A 166 42.12 0.26 64.21
N SER A 167 43.05 0.14 63.26
CA SER A 167 44.28 -0.66 63.40
C SER A 167 45.37 0.05 64.22
N THR A 168 45.28 1.37 64.39
CA THR A 168 46.19 2.20 65.20
C THR A 168 45.50 2.67 66.48
N GLY A 169 46.26 2.76 67.57
CA GLY A 169 45.74 3.14 68.88
C GLY A 169 45.63 4.65 69.04
N THR A 170 44.97 5.06 70.11
CA THR A 170 44.83 6.47 70.49
C THR A 170 45.60 6.75 71.80
N ASN A 171 46.58 7.66 71.81
CA ASN A 171 47.44 7.97 72.96
C ASN A 171 46.83 9.01 73.93
N GLY A 172 47.01 8.86 75.25
CA GLY A 172 46.69 9.85 76.30
C GLY A 172 47.78 9.96 77.38
N THR A 173 48.04 11.17 77.93
CA THR A 173 49.12 11.49 78.91
C THR A 173 48.72 12.44 80.06
N THR A 174 49.17 12.20 81.31
CA THR A 174 48.86 13.01 82.54
C THR A 174 49.97 14.01 82.97
N ALA A 175 49.79 14.82 84.03
CA ALA A 175 50.63 16.02 84.37
C ALA A 175 51.46 16.01 85.72
N PRO A 176 52.46 16.93 85.99
CA PRO A 176 53.47 16.93 87.12
C PRO A 176 53.06 17.51 88.53
N ASP A 177 53.87 17.29 89.61
CA ASP A 177 53.58 17.58 91.07
C ASP A 177 53.96 18.99 91.62
N VAL A 178 53.21 19.47 92.63
CA VAL A 178 52.99 20.87 93.04
C VAL A 178 53.85 21.36 94.24
N GLY A 179 54.36 20.50 95.11
CA GLY A 179 54.93 20.93 96.41
C GLY A 179 56.36 21.52 96.40
N LEU A 180 57.24 21.01 95.54
CA LEU A 180 58.69 21.31 95.60
C LEU A 180 59.03 22.73 95.12
N LEU A 181 58.18 23.32 94.30
CA LEU A 181 58.48 24.58 93.64
C LEU A 181 58.28 25.81 94.54
N LEU A 182 57.50 25.72 95.62
CA LEU A 182 57.10 26.88 96.43
C LEU A 182 58.11 27.29 97.51
N THR A 183 59.07 26.45 97.90
CA THR A 183 59.88 26.68 99.11
C THR A 183 61.09 27.60 98.90
N THR A 184 61.69 27.61 97.72
CA THR A 184 63.00 28.28 97.53
C THR A 184 62.90 29.79 97.29
N LEU A 185 61.73 30.30 96.92
CA LEU A 185 61.56 31.74 96.59
C LEU A 185 61.36 32.67 97.81
N ALA A 186 61.23 32.14 99.03
CA ALA A 186 60.70 32.90 100.16
C ALA A 186 61.71 33.64 101.08
N GLY A 187 63.04 33.49 100.99
CA GLY A 187 63.96 33.88 102.11
C GLY A 187 64.76 35.20 102.04
N SER A 188 65.18 35.65 100.85
CA SER A 188 66.26 36.66 100.71
C SER A 188 65.80 38.07 100.30
N ILE A 189 64.51 38.36 100.36
CA ILE A 189 63.93 39.66 99.96
C ILE A 189 62.99 40.14 101.07
N THR A 190 63.38 41.18 101.82
CA THR A 190 62.39 41.97 102.58
C THR A 190 61.86 43.07 101.67
N SER A 191 60.54 43.07 101.47
CA SER A 191 59.88 43.85 100.41
C SER A 191 60.08 45.36 100.49
N SER A 192 60.23 45.96 101.67
CA SER A 192 60.21 47.43 101.82
C SER A 192 61.51 48.12 101.38
N GLN A 193 62.67 47.59 101.76
CA GLN A 193 63.97 48.19 101.43
C GLN A 193 64.35 47.97 99.97
N LEU A 194 64.02 46.80 99.41
CA LEU A 194 64.10 46.57 97.97
C LEU A 194 63.11 47.49 97.22
N ALA A 195 61.88 47.68 97.74
CA ALA A 195 60.90 48.56 97.12
C ALA A 195 61.35 50.02 97.08
N THR A 196 61.83 50.63 98.17
CA THR A 196 62.16 52.08 98.17
C THR A 196 63.43 52.41 97.37
N SER A 197 64.49 51.60 97.51
CA SER A 197 65.75 51.82 96.78
C SER A 197 65.62 51.55 95.27
N LEU A 198 64.67 50.69 94.87
CA LEU A 198 64.31 50.52 93.46
C LEU A 198 63.26 51.56 93.02
N SER A 199 62.27 51.90 93.84
CA SER A 199 61.13 52.75 93.42
C SER A 199 61.53 54.19 93.17
N THR A 200 62.48 54.77 93.89
CA THR A 200 62.83 56.20 93.70
C THR A 200 63.54 56.44 92.36
N PRO A 201 64.57 55.68 91.96
CA PRO A 201 65.09 55.73 90.60
C PRO A 201 64.05 55.31 89.55
N ILE A 202 63.28 54.23 89.79
CA ILE A 202 62.23 53.76 88.87
C ILE A 202 61.12 54.81 88.63
N ALA A 203 60.78 55.64 89.62
CA ALA A 203 59.78 56.69 89.49
C ALA A 203 60.31 57.96 88.79
N THR A 204 61.65 58.15 88.74
CA THR A 204 62.29 59.23 87.96
C THR A 204 62.55 58.86 86.50
N ILE A 205 62.57 57.56 86.17
CA ILE A 205 62.27 57.14 84.81
C ILE A 205 60.86 57.67 84.54
N PRO A 206 60.65 58.56 83.53
CA PRO A 206 59.29 58.93 83.18
C PRO A 206 58.55 57.62 83.02
N SER A 207 57.43 57.43 83.76
CA SER A 207 56.73 56.13 83.76
C SER A 207 56.74 55.61 82.34
N LEU A 208 57.16 54.36 82.11
CA LEU A 208 57.24 53.85 80.74
C LEU A 208 55.94 54.19 79.99
N SER A 209 54.81 54.15 80.69
CA SER A 209 53.50 54.68 80.28
C SER A 209 53.49 56.13 79.76
N GLY A 210 54.10 57.11 80.44
CA GLY A 210 54.19 58.50 79.97
C GLY A 210 55.08 58.70 78.73
N THR A 211 56.20 57.98 78.63
CA THR A 211 57.05 57.99 77.42
C THR A 211 56.40 57.23 76.26
N ILE A 212 55.72 56.12 76.54
CA ILE A 212 54.91 55.35 75.59
C ILE A 212 53.75 56.21 75.08
N ASN A 213 52.98 56.85 75.97
CA ASN A 213 51.89 57.76 75.60
C ASN A 213 52.41 58.97 74.81
N SER A 214 53.60 59.50 75.16
CA SER A 214 54.22 60.60 74.40
C SER A 214 54.65 60.15 73.01
N LEU A 215 55.12 58.90 72.83
CA LEU A 215 55.35 58.31 71.51
C LEU A 215 54.03 58.06 70.74
N GLU A 216 52.99 57.56 71.42
CA GLU A 216 51.67 57.30 70.81
C GLU A 216 50.99 58.58 70.31
N THR A 217 51.20 59.71 71.00
CA THR A 217 50.59 61.01 70.68
C THR A 217 51.52 61.98 69.95
N TYR A 218 52.76 61.58 69.66
CA TYR A 218 53.73 62.41 68.95
C TYR A 218 53.27 62.65 67.50
N THR A 219 53.08 63.91 67.12
CA THR A 219 52.68 64.32 65.75
C THR A 219 53.79 65.04 64.99
N GLY A 220 54.95 65.34 65.60
CA GLY A 220 55.89 66.33 65.06
C GLY A 220 57.04 65.84 64.19
N TYR A 221 57.27 66.50 63.06
CA TYR A 221 58.56 67.14 62.83
C TYR A 221 58.25 68.62 62.50
N ALA A 222 58.55 69.52 63.44
CA ALA A 222 58.12 70.93 63.55
C ALA A 222 56.72 71.18 64.18
N SER A 223 56.65 72.21 65.02
CA SER A 223 55.47 72.64 65.83
C SER A 223 54.27 73.13 65.01
N SER A 224 54.34 73.05 63.69
CA SER A 224 53.29 73.44 62.73
C SER A 224 52.61 72.25 62.04
N TYR A 225 53.06 71.01 62.26
CA TYR A 225 52.45 69.84 61.64
C TYR A 225 51.18 69.43 62.39
N THR A 226 50.05 69.47 61.68
CA THR A 226 48.71 69.12 62.21
C THR A 226 48.20 67.77 61.70
N GLY A 227 49.08 66.92 61.14
CA GLY A 227 48.71 65.59 60.66
C GLY A 227 48.64 64.55 61.78
N ASP A 228 48.30 63.32 61.40
CA ASP A 228 48.04 62.23 62.34
C ASP A 228 49.28 61.85 63.19
N ASN A 229 49.02 61.25 64.35
CA ASN A 229 50.06 60.78 65.27
C ASN A 229 50.92 59.64 64.68
N LEU A 230 52.05 59.32 65.33
CA LEU A 230 52.96 58.27 64.86
C LEU A 230 52.27 56.91 64.67
N VAL A 231 51.34 56.52 65.55
CA VAL A 231 50.64 55.23 65.46
C VAL A 231 49.79 55.17 64.20
N THR A 232 49.04 56.23 63.90
CA THR A 232 48.23 56.32 62.68
C THR A 232 49.10 56.36 61.43
N ARG A 233 50.23 57.08 61.46
CA ARG A 233 51.18 57.12 60.33
C ARG A 233 51.84 55.77 60.08
N ILE A 234 52.27 55.08 61.14
CA ILE A 234 52.81 53.71 61.06
C ILE A 234 51.74 52.75 60.54
N SER A 235 50.50 52.85 61.04
CA SER A 235 49.38 52.04 60.53
C SER A 235 49.09 52.31 59.06
N GLY A 236 49.17 53.57 58.62
CA GLY A 236 49.04 53.95 57.21
C GLY A 236 50.19 53.41 56.36
N ILE A 237 51.42 53.43 56.89
CA ILE A 237 52.58 52.79 56.26
C ILE A 237 52.38 51.28 56.19
N ASP A 238 51.95 50.60 57.25
CA ASP A 238 51.69 49.16 57.27
C ASP A 238 50.59 48.76 56.29
N THR A 239 49.56 49.60 56.16
CA THR A 239 48.50 49.45 55.15
C THR A 239 49.06 49.63 53.74
N GLY A 240 49.91 50.64 53.53
CA GLY A 240 50.60 50.88 52.27
C GLY A 240 51.56 49.74 51.90
N VAL A 241 52.30 49.21 52.87
CA VAL A 241 53.19 48.05 52.73
C VAL A 241 52.36 46.80 52.41
N SER A 242 51.23 46.57 53.08
CA SER A 242 50.33 45.46 52.78
C SER A 242 49.73 45.55 51.36
N THR A 243 49.41 46.78 50.92
CA THR A 243 48.94 47.04 49.56
C THR A 243 50.04 46.77 48.54
N LEU A 244 51.26 47.25 48.79
CA LEU A 244 52.44 46.96 47.96
C LEU A 244 52.74 45.47 47.91
N GLN A 245 52.68 44.76 49.04
CA GLN A 245 52.85 43.31 49.12
C GLN A 245 51.84 42.58 48.24
N SER A 246 50.59 43.04 48.25
CA SER A 246 49.53 42.50 47.41
C SER A 246 49.81 42.79 45.93
N SER A 247 50.19 44.02 45.57
CA SER A 247 50.58 44.37 44.20
C SER A 247 51.78 43.57 43.70
N VAL A 248 52.79 43.34 44.54
CA VAL A 248 53.96 42.50 44.23
C VAL A 248 53.55 41.05 44.03
N SER A 249 52.62 40.53 44.85
CA SER A 249 52.09 39.17 44.69
C SER A 249 51.33 39.01 43.37
N SER A 250 50.50 39.99 43.01
CA SER A 250 49.83 40.04 41.70
C SER A 250 50.82 40.13 40.56
N LEU A 251 51.87 40.97 40.69
CA LEU A 251 52.91 41.08 39.67
C LEU A 251 53.67 39.76 39.50
N ASN A 252 54.00 39.06 40.59
CA ASN A 252 54.62 37.73 40.54
C ASN A 252 53.73 36.71 39.82
N THR A 253 52.42 36.80 40.04
CA THR A 253 51.44 35.96 39.32
C THR A 253 51.46 36.28 37.82
N SER A 254 51.40 37.56 37.45
CA SER A 254 51.49 37.99 36.04
C SER A 254 52.81 37.59 35.39
N VAL A 255 53.93 37.68 36.11
CA VAL A 255 55.25 37.23 35.62
C VAL A 255 55.26 35.72 35.41
N SER A 256 54.68 34.94 36.33
CA SER A 256 54.59 33.47 36.19
C SER A 256 53.72 33.07 34.99
N ASN A 257 52.62 33.79 34.76
CA ASN A 257 51.77 33.59 33.59
C ASN A 257 52.53 33.94 32.30
N LEU A 258 53.23 35.07 32.27
CA LEU A 258 54.07 35.46 31.12
C LEU A 258 55.19 34.44 30.87
N GLN A 259 55.83 33.91 31.93
CA GLN A 259 56.82 32.84 31.80
C GLN A 259 56.22 31.59 31.16
N SER A 260 54.98 31.23 31.53
CA SER A 260 54.25 30.11 30.94
C SER A 260 53.93 30.39 29.47
N SER A 261 53.39 31.56 29.13
CA SER A 261 53.11 31.93 27.73
C SER A 261 54.37 32.02 26.87
N VAL A 262 55.50 32.48 27.41
CA VAL A 262 56.80 32.48 26.72
C VAL A 262 57.30 31.05 26.56
N SER A 263 57.11 30.17 27.54
CA SER A 263 57.40 28.74 27.42
C SER A 263 56.56 28.10 26.31
N ASP A 264 55.28 28.42 26.22
CA ASP A 264 54.38 27.93 25.15
C ASP A 264 54.79 28.47 23.77
N LEU A 265 55.16 29.74 23.69
CA LEU A 265 55.62 30.33 22.43
C LEU A 265 56.98 29.76 22.00
N THR A 266 57.89 29.53 22.94
CA THR A 266 59.24 28.97 22.67
C THR A 266 59.19 27.49 22.32
N THR A 267 58.31 26.71 22.97
CA THR A 267 58.01 25.32 22.56
C THR A 267 57.21 25.28 21.24
N GLY A 268 56.43 26.33 20.95
CA GLY A 268 55.75 26.54 19.68
C GLY A 268 56.64 27.03 18.54
N VAL A 269 57.94 27.30 18.77
CA VAL A 269 58.91 27.57 17.68
C VAL A 269 59.24 26.24 16.99
N SER A 270 58.30 25.80 16.17
CA SER A 270 58.40 24.68 15.25
C SER A 270 59.40 25.03 14.14
N SER A 271 60.41 24.18 13.92
CA SER A 271 61.21 24.30 12.70
C SER A 271 60.37 23.89 11.50
N VAL A 272 60.52 24.59 10.38
CA VAL A 272 59.90 24.20 9.10
C VAL A 272 60.98 23.58 8.23
N TYR A 273 60.80 22.31 7.91
CA TYR A 273 61.67 21.54 7.03
C TYR A 273 61.00 21.42 5.66
N VAL A 274 61.77 21.61 4.59
CA VAL A 274 61.33 21.37 3.21
C VAL A 274 62.43 20.57 2.52
N GLN A 275 62.23 19.26 2.43
CA GLN A 275 63.23 18.30 1.92
C GLN A 275 62.55 16.97 1.59
N THR A 276 63.23 16.10 0.83
CA THR A 276 62.72 14.83 0.26
C THR A 276 62.75 13.64 1.22
N SER A 277 63.14 13.86 2.47
CA SER A 277 63.33 12.77 3.42
C SER A 277 63.01 13.24 4.81
N GLU A 278 62.46 12.34 5.61
CA GLU A 278 62.06 12.60 6.98
C GLU A 278 63.18 13.30 7.76
N PRO A 279 62.95 14.50 8.33
CA PRO A 279 63.96 15.18 9.13
C PRO A 279 64.38 14.34 10.34
N THR A 280 65.69 14.13 10.47
CA THR A 280 66.29 13.31 11.53
C THR A 280 67.05 14.17 12.54
N GLY A 281 67.25 13.64 13.76
CA GLY A 281 67.96 14.32 14.85
C GLY A 281 67.00 14.84 15.92
N THR A 282 67.45 15.83 16.70
CA THR A 282 66.61 16.45 17.74
C THR A 282 65.65 17.45 17.07
N ILE A 283 64.41 17.01 16.86
CA ILE A 283 63.34 17.81 16.28
C ILE A 283 62.44 18.34 17.40
N SER A 284 62.13 19.63 17.40
CA SER A 284 61.16 20.21 18.34
C SER A 284 59.76 19.68 18.03
N THR A 285 58.98 19.31 19.04
CA THR A 285 57.54 19.03 18.90
C THR A 285 56.84 20.16 18.14
N ASN A 286 55.82 19.82 17.36
CA ASN A 286 55.09 20.69 16.44
C ASN A 286 55.90 21.25 15.26
N SER A 287 57.17 20.84 15.07
CA SER A 287 57.91 21.11 13.81
C SER A 287 57.08 20.66 12.62
N ARG A 288 57.17 21.39 11.50
CA ARG A 288 56.49 21.05 10.25
C ARG A 288 57.49 20.56 9.23
N TRP A 289 57.12 19.54 8.49
CA TRP A 289 57.89 19.05 7.35
C TRP A 289 56.98 19.01 6.15
N TYR A 290 57.43 19.62 5.06
CA TYR A 290 56.80 19.51 3.76
C TYR A 290 57.70 18.61 2.90
N ASP A 291 57.19 17.42 2.58
CA ASP A 291 57.95 16.43 1.83
C ASP A 291 58.07 16.84 0.36
N SER A 292 59.25 17.27 -0.05
CA SER A 292 59.41 17.99 -1.32
C SER A 292 59.34 17.11 -2.57
N ASP A 293 59.45 15.78 -2.43
CA ASP A 293 59.24 14.82 -3.53
C ASP A 293 57.88 14.08 -3.45
N ASP A 294 57.13 14.23 -2.37
CA ASP A 294 55.73 13.77 -2.23
C ASP A 294 54.74 14.94 -2.32
N ASN A 295 54.86 15.75 -3.38
CA ASN A 295 53.95 16.89 -3.67
C ASN A 295 53.76 17.88 -2.50
N MET A 296 54.80 18.09 -1.69
CA MET A 296 54.75 18.94 -0.48
C MET A 296 53.78 18.40 0.57
N ALA A 297 53.60 17.08 0.66
CA ALA A 297 52.79 16.42 1.67
C ALA A 297 53.17 16.95 3.06
N PRO A 298 52.21 17.53 3.82
CA PRO A 298 52.53 18.19 5.07
C PRO A 298 52.49 17.20 6.23
N TYR A 299 53.50 17.28 7.08
CA TYR A 299 53.62 16.51 8.31
C TYR A 299 53.90 17.45 9.49
N TYR A 300 53.48 17.06 10.69
CA TYR A 300 53.93 17.66 11.93
C TYR A 300 54.63 16.63 12.81
N TYR A 301 55.61 17.07 13.60
CA TYR A 301 56.31 16.20 14.54
C TYR A 301 55.56 16.20 15.89
N ASP A 302 55.05 15.05 16.32
CA ASP A 302 54.30 14.93 17.59
C ASP A 302 55.21 14.85 18.83
N GLY A 303 56.54 14.87 18.63
CA GLY A 303 57.56 14.68 19.65
C GLY A 303 58.24 13.30 19.58
N SER A 304 57.72 12.39 18.77
CA SER A 304 58.31 11.07 18.52
C SER A 304 58.33 10.72 17.03
N ASN A 305 57.27 11.00 16.29
CA ASN A 305 57.10 10.64 14.88
C ASN A 305 56.62 11.83 14.04
N TRP A 306 56.93 11.80 12.75
CA TRP A 306 56.28 12.67 11.77
C TRP A 306 54.90 12.11 11.42
N VAL A 307 53.86 12.87 11.75
CA VAL A 307 52.46 12.52 11.53
C VAL A 307 51.91 13.38 10.40
N SER A 308 51.30 12.76 9.39
CA SER A 308 50.67 13.50 8.29
C SER A 308 49.55 14.39 8.81
N ILE A 309 49.52 15.64 8.35
CA ILE A 309 48.39 16.57 8.56
C ILE A 309 47.57 16.75 7.29
N GLU A 310 47.78 15.89 6.30
CA GLU A 310 47.00 15.88 5.09
C GLU A 310 45.54 15.51 5.41
N ASP A 311 44.59 16.29 4.90
CA ASP A 311 43.18 16.07 5.18
C ASP A 311 42.71 14.80 4.46
N PRO A 312 42.27 13.74 5.18
CA PRO A 312 41.85 12.49 4.56
C PRO A 312 40.65 12.67 3.61
N ARG A 313 39.88 13.76 3.76
CA ARG A 313 38.81 14.11 2.82
C ARG A 313 39.35 14.55 1.46
N ILE A 314 40.54 15.15 1.39
CA ILE A 314 41.17 15.49 0.10
C ILE A 314 41.49 14.21 -0.67
N ALA A 315 42.08 13.21 -0.02
CA ALA A 315 42.33 11.90 -0.63
C ALA A 315 41.02 11.19 -1.04
N SER A 316 39.99 11.23 -0.19
CA SER A 316 38.66 10.69 -0.53
C SER A 316 38.01 11.43 -1.70
N ASN A 317 38.15 12.75 -1.76
CA ASN A 317 37.65 13.58 -2.86
C ASN A 317 38.43 13.28 -4.14
N GLN A 318 39.75 13.12 -4.08
CA GLN A 318 40.58 12.73 -5.21
C GLN A 318 40.15 11.36 -5.78
N ASN A 319 39.86 10.39 -4.92
CA ASN A 319 39.34 9.08 -5.34
C ASN A 319 37.93 9.20 -5.95
N SER A 320 37.05 10.00 -5.34
CA SER A 320 35.70 10.24 -5.84
C SER A 320 35.70 10.96 -7.18
N ILE A 321 36.56 11.96 -7.35
CA ILE A 321 36.77 12.68 -8.62
C ILE A 321 37.33 11.73 -9.67
N THR A 322 38.34 10.91 -9.33
CA THR A 322 38.87 9.89 -10.26
C THR A 322 37.79 8.91 -10.71
N SER A 323 36.94 8.45 -9.77
CA SER A 323 35.82 7.56 -10.07
C SER A 323 34.75 8.23 -10.93
N LEU A 324 34.38 9.48 -10.60
CA LEU A 324 33.46 10.27 -11.40
C LEU A 324 34.04 10.53 -12.79
N ASN A 325 35.33 10.82 -12.90
CA ASN A 325 36.03 11.01 -14.17
C ASN A 325 36.00 9.74 -15.01
N ALA A 326 36.20 8.56 -14.42
CA ALA A 326 36.04 7.28 -15.11
C ALA A 326 34.57 6.96 -15.47
N GLN A 327 33.61 7.50 -14.72
CA GLN A 327 32.19 7.36 -15.01
C GLN A 327 31.73 8.27 -16.16
N VAL A 328 32.29 9.48 -16.24
CA VAL A 328 31.89 10.52 -17.21
C VAL A 328 32.75 10.51 -18.46
N PHE A 329 34.01 10.07 -18.39
CA PHE A 329 34.98 10.12 -19.49
C PHE A 329 35.62 8.75 -19.75
N ASN A 330 36.02 8.52 -21.00
CA ASN A 330 36.85 7.39 -21.40
C ASN A 330 38.32 7.62 -21.00
N GLY A 331 39.16 6.59 -21.11
CA GLY A 331 40.60 6.69 -20.83
C GLY A 331 41.37 7.68 -21.73
N ASP A 332 40.78 8.13 -22.84
CA ASP A 332 41.29 9.15 -23.74
C ASP A 332 40.73 10.56 -23.45
N SER A 333 40.02 10.74 -22.34
CA SER A 333 39.35 12.00 -21.92
C SER A 333 38.18 12.45 -22.79
N THR A 334 37.67 11.61 -23.71
CA THR A 334 36.41 11.89 -24.40
C THR A 334 35.22 11.59 -23.49
N ALA A 335 34.15 12.40 -23.57
CA ALA A 335 32.95 12.18 -22.77
C ALA A 335 32.28 10.85 -23.14
N ARG A 336 31.93 10.05 -22.12
CA ARG A 336 31.05 8.89 -22.24
C ARG A 336 29.64 9.39 -22.50
N LEU A 337 29.36 9.79 -23.74
CA LEU A 337 28.00 10.07 -24.21
C LEU A 337 27.10 8.89 -23.83
N ALA A 338 25.92 9.20 -23.28
CA ALA A 338 24.94 8.28 -22.69
C ALA A 338 25.02 6.86 -23.27
N THR A 339 25.49 5.92 -22.44
CA THR A 339 25.61 4.47 -22.65
C THR A 339 25.57 4.03 -24.11
N ALA A 340 26.72 3.67 -24.69
CA ALA A 340 26.86 3.16 -26.06
C ALA A 340 25.82 2.10 -26.46
N SER A 341 25.20 1.40 -25.49
CA SER A 341 24.06 0.52 -25.70
C SER A 341 22.78 1.22 -26.19
N ALA A 342 22.39 2.37 -25.63
CA ALA A 342 21.17 3.07 -26.04
C ALA A 342 21.32 3.64 -27.45
N LEU A 343 22.50 4.20 -27.75
CA LEU A 343 22.81 4.69 -29.10
C LEU A 343 22.96 3.53 -30.09
N GLY A 344 23.57 2.41 -29.70
CA GLY A 344 23.67 1.21 -30.53
C GLY A 344 22.32 0.54 -30.78
N VAL A 345 21.42 0.53 -29.80
CA VAL A 345 20.02 0.07 -29.98
C VAL A 345 19.27 1.00 -30.92
N LEU A 346 19.44 2.32 -30.78
CA LEU A 346 18.84 3.28 -31.69
C LEU A 346 19.38 3.11 -33.12
N ASP A 347 20.70 2.99 -33.30
CA ASP A 347 21.34 2.74 -34.59
C ASP A 347 20.84 1.45 -35.24
N THR A 348 20.81 0.35 -34.48
CA THR A 348 20.26 -0.94 -34.92
C THR A 348 18.79 -0.81 -35.32
N THR A 349 17.99 -0.07 -34.54
CA THR A 349 16.57 0.14 -34.82
C THR A 349 16.37 0.96 -36.08
N VAL A 350 17.13 2.04 -36.26
CA VAL A 350 17.07 2.91 -37.45
C VAL A 350 17.50 2.14 -38.70
N VAL A 351 18.55 1.32 -38.61
CA VAL A 351 18.97 0.44 -39.71
C VAL A 351 17.89 -0.60 -40.05
N ALA A 352 17.30 -1.24 -39.06
CA ALA A 352 16.22 -2.22 -39.26
C ALA A 352 14.97 -1.57 -39.87
N GLN A 353 14.60 -0.37 -39.42
CA GLN A 353 13.53 0.43 -40.03
C GLN A 353 13.87 0.80 -41.47
N GLY A 354 15.10 1.24 -41.76
CA GLY A 354 15.57 1.54 -43.11
C GLY A 354 15.48 0.34 -44.07
N ASN A 355 15.85 -0.85 -43.60
CA ASN A 355 15.69 -2.09 -44.37
C ASN A 355 14.21 -2.43 -44.60
N SER A 356 13.36 -2.27 -43.58
CA SER A 356 11.92 -2.51 -43.69
C SER A 356 11.26 -1.56 -44.69
N ILE A 357 11.62 -0.27 -44.63
CA ILE A 357 11.16 0.75 -45.58
C ILE A 357 11.62 0.40 -47.01
N THR A 358 12.85 -0.08 -47.16
CA THR A 358 13.38 -0.51 -48.47
C THR A 358 12.58 -1.69 -49.03
N SER A 359 12.23 -2.68 -48.18
CA SER A 359 11.37 -3.80 -48.58
C SER A 359 9.96 -3.33 -48.96
N ILE A 360 9.34 -2.48 -48.14
CA ILE A 360 8.02 -1.92 -48.43
C ILE A 360 8.05 -1.14 -49.75
N SER A 361 9.10 -0.36 -50.02
CA SER A 361 9.27 0.36 -51.28
C SER A 361 9.36 -0.57 -52.48
N ALA A 362 10.08 -1.69 -52.34
CA ALA A 362 10.15 -2.74 -53.37
C ALA A 362 8.78 -3.41 -53.59
N ASP A 363 8.06 -3.72 -52.51
CA ASP A 363 6.72 -4.33 -52.57
C ASP A 363 5.70 -3.37 -53.21
N VAL A 364 5.73 -2.07 -52.85
CA VAL A 364 4.90 -1.04 -53.46
C VAL A 364 5.21 -0.91 -54.95
N THR A 365 6.49 -0.96 -55.33
CA THR A 365 6.89 -0.93 -56.74
C THR A 365 6.39 -2.18 -57.48
N ALA A 366 6.50 -3.36 -56.88
CA ALA A 366 6.01 -4.61 -57.46
C ALA A 366 4.48 -4.63 -57.59
N LEU A 367 3.77 -4.14 -56.57
CA LEU A 367 2.33 -3.97 -56.60
C LEU A 367 1.92 -2.96 -57.67
N ASN A 368 2.61 -1.83 -57.75
CA ASN A 368 2.39 -0.83 -58.79
C ASN A 368 2.54 -1.45 -60.19
N ASN A 369 3.59 -2.23 -60.40
CA ASN A 369 3.81 -2.94 -61.67
C ASN A 369 2.85 -4.12 -61.91
N SER A 370 2.14 -4.60 -60.89
CA SER A 370 1.12 -5.65 -61.01
C SER A 370 -0.27 -5.07 -61.26
N VAL A 371 -0.52 -3.85 -60.79
CA VAL A 371 -1.79 -3.13 -60.93
C VAL A 371 -1.77 -2.21 -62.15
N TYR A 372 -0.60 -1.75 -62.58
CA TYR A 372 -0.42 -0.84 -63.70
C TYR A 372 0.65 -1.34 -64.67
N ASP A 373 0.43 -1.11 -65.96
CA ASP A 373 1.43 -1.36 -66.98
C ASP A 373 2.56 -0.31 -66.95
N SER A 374 3.60 -0.53 -67.78
CA SER A 374 4.74 0.39 -67.90
C SER A 374 4.41 1.81 -68.39
N SER A 375 3.17 2.08 -68.81
CA SER A 375 2.67 3.41 -69.22
C SER A 375 1.78 4.05 -68.15
N GLY A 376 1.57 3.39 -67.01
CA GLY A 376 0.76 3.90 -65.89
C GLY A 376 -0.74 3.65 -66.06
N ASN A 377 -1.15 2.76 -66.97
CA ASN A 377 -2.54 2.37 -67.17
C ASN A 377 -2.90 1.13 -66.32
N LEU A 378 -4.12 1.08 -65.78
CA LEU A 378 -4.63 -0.03 -64.94
C LEU A 378 -4.62 -1.38 -65.70
N GLU A 379 -3.96 -2.39 -65.13
CA GLU A 379 -3.85 -3.79 -65.61
C GLU A 379 -4.95 -4.70 -65.04
N LEU A 380 -6.10 -4.16 -64.61
CA LEU A 380 -7.23 -4.96 -64.10
C LEU A 380 -8.22 -5.36 -65.19
N ALA A 381 -7.84 -6.41 -65.90
CA ALA A 381 -8.64 -7.50 -66.46
C ALA A 381 -7.78 -8.05 -67.57
N THR A 382 -7.14 -9.21 -67.34
CA THR A 382 -6.28 -9.85 -68.33
C THR A 382 -6.94 -9.72 -69.70
N SER A 383 -6.26 -9.13 -70.69
CA SER A 383 -6.81 -9.00 -72.04
C SER A 383 -7.31 -10.36 -72.56
N SER A 384 -6.84 -11.47 -72.00
CA SER A 384 -7.37 -12.82 -72.16
C SER A 384 -8.74 -13.06 -71.54
N ALA A 385 -9.06 -12.62 -70.31
CA ALA A 385 -10.40 -12.74 -69.72
C ALA A 385 -11.43 -11.88 -70.46
N LEU A 386 -11.09 -10.63 -70.78
CA LEU A 386 -11.98 -9.77 -71.58
C LEU A 386 -12.09 -10.29 -73.02
N GLY A 387 -11.00 -10.81 -73.60
CA GLY A 387 -11.00 -11.49 -74.89
C GLY A 387 -11.84 -12.77 -74.90
N THR A 388 -11.81 -13.55 -73.82
CA THR A 388 -12.62 -14.76 -73.65
C THR A 388 -14.09 -14.41 -73.53
N LEU A 389 -14.42 -13.39 -72.73
CA LEU A 389 -15.79 -12.90 -72.62
C LEU A 389 -16.29 -12.34 -73.96
N SER A 390 -15.47 -11.54 -74.65
CA SER A 390 -15.77 -11.01 -75.98
C SER A 390 -16.01 -12.13 -77.01
N SER A 391 -15.17 -13.17 -77.00
CA SER A 391 -15.32 -14.35 -77.86
C SER A 391 -16.59 -15.14 -77.53
N THR A 392 -16.89 -15.31 -76.24
CA THR A 392 -18.10 -15.99 -75.77
C THR A 392 -19.35 -15.24 -76.18
N VAL A 393 -19.40 -13.92 -75.97
CA VAL A 393 -20.51 -13.05 -76.39
C VAL A 393 -20.68 -13.08 -77.90
N THR A 394 -19.59 -13.06 -78.67
CA THR A 394 -19.66 -13.17 -80.13
C THR A 394 -20.22 -14.53 -80.57
N SER A 395 -19.77 -15.63 -79.96
CA SER A 395 -20.26 -16.97 -80.27
C SER A 395 -21.73 -17.15 -79.89
N GLN A 396 -22.14 -16.60 -78.73
CA GLN A 396 -23.54 -16.56 -78.33
C GLN A 396 -24.36 -15.72 -79.31
N GLY A 397 -23.87 -14.56 -79.76
CA GLY A 397 -24.52 -13.75 -80.79
C GLY A 397 -24.76 -14.50 -82.10
N ASN A 398 -23.77 -15.26 -82.57
CA ASN A 398 -23.92 -16.11 -83.76
C ASN A 398 -24.96 -17.22 -83.54
N THR A 399 -24.96 -17.84 -82.36
CA THR A 399 -25.94 -18.89 -82.00
C THR A 399 -27.36 -18.32 -81.94
N ILE A 400 -27.53 -17.16 -81.30
CA ILE A 400 -28.81 -16.43 -81.25
C ILE A 400 -29.29 -16.11 -82.67
N THR A 401 -28.40 -15.65 -83.55
CA THR A 401 -28.73 -15.39 -84.96
C THR A 401 -29.22 -16.65 -85.67
N SER A 402 -28.56 -17.80 -85.43
CA SER A 402 -29.00 -19.09 -85.98
C SER A 402 -30.37 -19.50 -85.44
N VAL A 403 -30.58 -19.40 -84.12
CA VAL A 403 -31.88 -19.70 -83.49
C VAL A 403 -32.97 -18.78 -84.04
N GLN A 404 -32.66 -17.50 -84.28
CA GLN A 404 -33.61 -16.56 -84.90
C GLN A 404 -33.98 -16.98 -86.33
N SER A 405 -33.02 -17.49 -87.11
CA SER A 405 -33.30 -18.07 -88.42
C SER A 405 -34.20 -19.29 -88.31
N ASP A 406 -33.90 -20.22 -87.40
CA ASP A 406 -34.70 -21.44 -87.18
C ASP A 406 -36.13 -21.10 -86.74
N ILE A 407 -36.29 -20.10 -85.86
CA ILE A 407 -37.61 -19.60 -85.45
C ILE A 407 -38.35 -19.00 -86.64
N THR A 408 -37.68 -18.22 -87.49
CA THR A 408 -38.29 -17.65 -88.70
C THR A 408 -38.73 -18.75 -89.67
N ASP A 409 -37.91 -19.79 -89.84
CA ASP A 409 -38.24 -20.94 -90.67
C ASP A 409 -39.40 -21.76 -90.08
N LEU A 410 -39.42 -21.95 -88.76
CA LEU A 410 -40.52 -22.61 -88.06
C LEU A 410 -41.80 -21.79 -88.15
N GLU A 411 -41.73 -20.47 -88.02
CA GLU A 411 -42.84 -19.55 -88.24
C GLU A 411 -43.37 -19.70 -89.67
N GLY A 412 -42.51 -19.76 -90.68
CA GLY A 412 -42.90 -20.03 -92.07
C GLY A 412 -43.51 -21.43 -92.28
N GLN A 413 -43.15 -22.43 -91.47
CA GLN A 413 -43.73 -23.77 -91.52
C GLN A 413 -45.10 -23.84 -90.83
N VAL A 414 -45.28 -23.14 -89.72
CA VAL A 414 -46.48 -23.19 -88.88
C VAL A 414 -47.52 -22.14 -89.28
N PHE A 415 -47.11 -21.02 -89.89
CA PHE A 415 -47.97 -19.92 -90.29
C PHE A 415 -47.82 -19.60 -91.78
N ASN A 416 -48.84 -18.99 -92.36
CA ASN A 416 -48.75 -18.38 -93.68
C ASN A 416 -48.06 -17.00 -93.57
N ALA A 417 -47.67 -16.42 -94.71
CA ALA A 417 -47.04 -15.10 -94.75
C ALA A 417 -47.92 -13.94 -94.21
N ASP A 418 -49.22 -14.18 -94.00
CA ASP A 418 -50.16 -13.23 -93.39
C ASP A 418 -50.37 -13.46 -91.87
N GLY A 419 -49.63 -14.39 -91.26
CA GLY A 419 -49.69 -14.69 -89.83
C GLY A 419 -50.80 -15.67 -89.40
N THR A 420 -51.56 -16.23 -90.35
CA THR A 420 -52.60 -17.23 -90.03
C THR A 420 -52.01 -18.64 -89.86
N ALA A 421 -52.53 -19.42 -88.90
CA ALA A 421 -52.02 -20.77 -88.59
C ALA A 421 -52.31 -21.80 -89.71
N ARG A 422 -51.28 -22.55 -90.11
CA ARG A 422 -51.36 -23.66 -91.07
C ARG A 422 -51.85 -24.93 -90.37
N LEU A 423 -53.14 -24.98 -90.00
CA LEU A 423 -53.79 -26.24 -89.55
C LEU A 423 -53.72 -27.29 -90.67
N ALA A 424 -53.53 -28.57 -90.30
CA ALA A 424 -53.51 -29.72 -91.20
C ALA A 424 -54.57 -29.58 -92.30
N THR A 425 -54.10 -29.47 -93.54
CA THR A 425 -54.78 -29.04 -94.77
C THR A 425 -56.29 -29.28 -94.80
N GLY A 426 -57.07 -28.27 -95.21
CA GLY A 426 -58.52 -28.36 -95.48
C GLY A 426 -58.96 -29.51 -96.40
N SER A 427 -58.03 -30.24 -97.03
CA SER A 427 -58.26 -31.53 -97.67
C SER A 427 -58.82 -32.60 -96.71
N ALA A 428 -58.33 -32.68 -95.47
CA ALA A 428 -58.82 -33.67 -94.49
C ALA A 428 -60.25 -33.35 -94.02
N LEU A 429 -60.55 -32.07 -93.81
CA LEU A 429 -61.88 -31.60 -93.41
C LEU A 429 -62.89 -31.64 -94.58
N SER A 430 -62.44 -31.36 -95.81
CA SER A 430 -63.20 -31.55 -97.04
C SER A 430 -63.55 -33.02 -97.28
N GLY A 431 -62.63 -33.96 -96.99
CA GLY A 431 -62.88 -35.40 -97.10
C GLY A 431 -63.97 -35.90 -96.15
N VAL A 432 -63.95 -35.46 -94.89
CA VAL A 432 -65.00 -35.77 -93.91
C VAL A 432 -66.33 -35.12 -94.30
N SER A 433 -66.33 -33.85 -94.72
CA SER A 433 -67.52 -33.14 -95.18
C SER A 433 -68.16 -33.77 -96.43
N SER A 434 -67.33 -34.21 -97.38
CA SER A 434 -67.79 -34.91 -98.60
C SER A 434 -68.36 -36.30 -98.27
N SER A 435 -67.75 -37.02 -97.32
CA SER A 435 -68.24 -38.32 -96.86
C SER A 435 -69.58 -38.21 -96.11
N VAL A 436 -69.77 -37.14 -95.33
CA VAL A 436 -71.03 -36.86 -94.63
C VAL A 436 -72.13 -36.39 -95.60
N THR A 437 -71.78 -35.61 -96.63
CA THR A 437 -72.73 -35.16 -97.66
C THR A 437 -73.20 -36.32 -98.58
N ALA A 438 -72.35 -37.32 -98.82
CA ALA A 438 -72.72 -38.52 -99.57
C ALA A 438 -73.75 -39.43 -98.86
N ILE A 439 -73.98 -39.25 -97.55
CA ILE A 439 -74.99 -39.98 -96.78
C ILE A 439 -76.38 -39.30 -96.89
N TYR A 440 -76.45 -38.05 -97.38
CA TYR A 440 -77.68 -37.27 -97.44
C TYR A 440 -77.67 -36.24 -98.58
N ASP A 441 -77.89 -36.68 -99.83
CA ASP A 441 -77.92 -35.78 -101.01
C ASP A 441 -79.31 -35.56 -101.62
N GLY A 442 -80.38 -36.00 -100.92
CA GLY A 442 -81.77 -35.75 -101.31
C GLY A 442 -82.21 -36.38 -102.63
N THR A 443 -81.34 -37.12 -103.34
CA THR A 443 -81.61 -37.52 -104.73
C THR A 443 -81.20 -38.97 -105.06
N ASN A 444 -80.47 -39.68 -104.19
CA ASN A 444 -80.23 -41.13 -104.32
C ASN A 444 -80.45 -41.93 -103.01
N ALA A 445 -80.76 -43.24 -103.16
CA ALA A 445 -81.45 -44.09 -102.17
C ALA A 445 -80.65 -44.36 -100.88
N SER A 446 -81.02 -43.65 -99.80
CA SER A 446 -80.65 -43.98 -98.42
C SER A 446 -81.47 -45.17 -97.89
N VAL A 447 -80.88 -45.98 -97.00
CA VAL A 447 -81.51 -47.11 -96.26
C VAL A 447 -82.90 -46.75 -95.72
N VAL A 448 -83.11 -45.48 -95.41
CA VAL A 448 -84.38 -44.90 -94.94
C VAL A 448 -85.53 -45.07 -95.96
N LYS A 449 -85.26 -44.97 -97.27
CA LYS A 449 -86.29 -45.11 -98.33
C LYS A 449 -86.67 -46.57 -98.58
N THR A 450 -85.73 -47.49 -98.39
CA THR A 450 -85.98 -48.94 -98.45
C THR A 450 -86.89 -49.37 -97.31
N VAL A 451 -86.59 -48.94 -96.07
CA VAL A 451 -87.42 -49.22 -94.88
C VAL A 451 -88.84 -48.66 -95.04
N GLN A 452 -89.00 -47.48 -95.65
CA GLN A 452 -90.32 -46.89 -95.90
C GLN A 452 -91.14 -47.69 -96.93
N THR A 453 -90.49 -48.33 -97.90
CA THR A 453 -91.15 -49.19 -98.90
C THR A 453 -91.62 -50.50 -98.26
N ASP A 454 -90.78 -51.11 -97.42
CA ASP A 454 -91.13 -52.36 -96.70
C ASP A 454 -92.31 -52.18 -95.74
N VAL A 455 -92.35 -51.06 -95.00
CA VAL A 455 -93.47 -50.73 -94.09
C VAL A 455 -94.79 -50.58 -94.85
N THR A 456 -94.76 -49.95 -96.04
CA THR A 456 -95.96 -49.78 -96.88
C THR A 456 -96.47 -51.12 -97.43
N SER A 457 -95.57 -52.07 -97.74
CA SER A 457 -95.95 -53.42 -98.18
C SER A 457 -96.53 -54.25 -97.03
N LEU A 458 -95.98 -54.11 -95.82
CA LEU A 458 -96.46 -54.81 -94.62
C LEU A 458 -97.87 -54.33 -94.22
N GLU A 459 -98.17 -53.03 -94.36
CA GLU A 459 -99.53 -52.50 -94.16
C GLU A 459 -100.57 -53.15 -95.09
N GLY A 460 -100.20 -53.45 -96.35
CA GLY A 460 -101.08 -54.09 -97.34
C GLY A 460 -101.39 -55.57 -97.08
N GLU A 461 -100.53 -56.29 -96.35
CA GLU A 461 -100.77 -57.70 -96.00
C GLU A 461 -101.67 -57.86 -94.76
N VAL A 462 -101.53 -56.98 -93.77
CA VAL A 462 -102.17 -57.11 -92.45
C VAL A 462 -103.57 -56.48 -92.42
N PHE A 463 -103.82 -55.46 -93.24
CA PHE A 463 -105.08 -54.71 -93.25
C PHE A 463 -105.74 -54.69 -94.63
N ASN A 464 -107.07 -54.72 -94.66
CA ASN A 464 -107.83 -54.42 -95.87
C ASN A 464 -107.79 -52.92 -96.20
N ALA A 465 -108.11 -52.55 -97.44
CA ALA A 465 -108.14 -51.15 -97.91
C ALA A 465 -109.09 -50.21 -97.14
N ASN A 466 -109.91 -50.75 -96.23
CA ASN A 466 -110.80 -50.00 -95.32
C ASN A 466 -110.28 -49.94 -93.86
N GLY A 467 -109.03 -50.36 -93.60
CA GLY A 467 -108.39 -50.24 -92.29
C GLY A 467 -108.74 -51.33 -91.27
N THR A 468 -109.31 -52.47 -91.69
CA THR A 468 -109.66 -53.60 -90.79
C THR A 468 -108.74 -54.80 -90.98
N ALA A 469 -108.38 -55.49 -89.88
CA ALA A 469 -107.42 -56.61 -89.86
C ALA A 469 -107.98 -57.90 -90.50
N ARG A 470 -107.14 -58.64 -91.23
CA ARG A 470 -107.48 -59.90 -91.92
C ARG A 470 -107.24 -61.13 -91.02
N LEU A 471 -108.28 -61.68 -90.39
CA LEU A 471 -108.27 -63.00 -89.75
C LEU A 471 -109.45 -63.86 -90.28
N ALA A 472 -109.13 -65.04 -90.83
CA ALA A 472 -110.06 -66.09 -91.28
C ALA A 472 -110.36 -67.04 -90.09
N THR A 473 -111.56 -67.57 -89.80
CA THR A 473 -112.79 -67.78 -90.57
C THR A 473 -113.94 -68.24 -89.64
N GLY A 474 -115.18 -67.83 -89.90
CA GLY A 474 -116.41 -68.33 -89.27
C GLY A 474 -117.08 -69.52 -89.99
N THR A 475 -116.47 -70.07 -91.05
CA THR A 475 -117.06 -71.15 -91.86
C THR A 475 -116.33 -72.49 -91.80
N ALA A 476 -115.13 -72.58 -91.22
CA ALA A 476 -114.42 -73.87 -91.08
C ALA A 476 -114.72 -74.60 -89.75
N LEU A 477 -115.12 -73.87 -88.70
CA LEU A 477 -115.34 -74.45 -87.36
C LEU A 477 -116.68 -75.20 -87.21
N ALA A 478 -117.64 -74.97 -88.11
CA ALA A 478 -118.92 -75.69 -88.13
C ALA A 478 -118.82 -77.11 -88.72
N GLY A 479 -117.84 -77.39 -89.59
CA GLY A 479 -117.64 -78.72 -90.18
C GLY A 479 -117.01 -79.73 -89.19
N VAL A 480 -116.02 -79.28 -88.43
CA VAL A 480 -115.29 -80.14 -87.49
C VAL A 480 -116.15 -80.55 -86.29
N SER A 481 -117.13 -79.73 -85.88
CA SER A 481 -118.10 -80.07 -84.83
C SER A 481 -119.06 -81.21 -85.25
N SER A 482 -119.33 -81.34 -86.56
CA SER A 482 -120.18 -82.40 -87.13
C SER A 482 -119.44 -83.74 -87.26
N ASP A 483 -118.14 -83.72 -87.60
CA ASP A 483 -117.34 -84.93 -87.80
C ASP A 483 -116.92 -85.61 -86.48
N ILE A 484 -116.79 -84.83 -85.40
CA ILE A 484 -116.48 -85.33 -84.06
C ILE A 484 -117.65 -86.15 -83.46
N SER A 485 -118.88 -85.90 -83.90
CA SER A 485 -120.06 -86.69 -83.47
C SER A 485 -120.18 -88.05 -84.17
N ALA A 486 -119.45 -88.29 -85.27
CA ALA A 486 -119.48 -89.55 -86.03
C ALA A 486 -118.35 -90.54 -85.66
N ILE A 487 -117.40 -90.14 -84.79
CA ILE A 487 -116.31 -90.99 -84.29
C ILE A 487 -116.64 -91.56 -82.88
N TYR A 488 -117.75 -91.12 -82.27
CA TYR A 488 -118.08 -91.44 -80.88
C TYR A 488 -119.59 -91.66 -80.66
N ASP A 489 -120.26 -92.39 -81.55
CA ASP A 489 -121.67 -92.78 -81.38
C ASP A 489 -121.83 -94.24 -80.86
N GLY A 490 -121.01 -94.61 -79.88
CA GLY A 490 -121.31 -95.75 -79.01
C GLY A 490 -121.46 -97.12 -79.69
N THR A 491 -121.07 -97.30 -80.95
CA THR A 491 -121.24 -98.57 -81.67
C THR A 491 -120.02 -99.14 -82.43
N ASN A 492 -118.83 -98.48 -82.54
CA ASN A 492 -117.55 -99.13 -83.03
C ASN A 492 -116.18 -98.34 -82.87
N PRO A 493 -114.97 -98.98 -82.94
CA PRO A 493 -113.60 -98.44 -82.59
C PRO A 493 -112.62 -98.01 -83.74
N SER A 494 -111.65 -97.04 -83.54
CA SER A 494 -110.55 -96.67 -84.52
C SER A 494 -109.27 -95.89 -84.04
N VAL A 495 -108.10 -96.29 -84.59
CA VAL A 495 -106.68 -95.80 -84.80
C VAL A 495 -106.01 -94.63 -84.04
N VAL A 496 -106.65 -93.78 -83.22
CA VAL A 496 -105.96 -92.63 -82.55
C VAL A 496 -104.74 -92.98 -81.69
N LYS A 497 -104.53 -94.21 -81.24
CA LYS A 497 -103.55 -94.47 -80.17
C LYS A 497 -102.13 -94.84 -80.62
N THR A 498 -101.88 -95.13 -81.90
CA THR A 498 -100.60 -95.76 -82.31
C THR A 498 -99.51 -94.78 -82.78
N VAL A 499 -99.84 -93.74 -83.55
CA VAL A 499 -98.85 -92.89 -84.26
C VAL A 499 -98.19 -91.83 -83.37
N GLN A 500 -98.77 -91.49 -82.22
CA GLN A 500 -98.21 -90.51 -81.28
C GLN A 500 -96.94 -90.98 -80.56
N THR A 501 -96.43 -92.18 -80.84
CA THR A 501 -95.27 -92.77 -80.15
C THR A 501 -93.94 -92.61 -80.91
N ASP A 502 -93.94 -92.35 -82.23
CA ASP A 502 -92.72 -92.56 -83.05
C ASP A 502 -91.82 -91.32 -83.29
N ILE A 503 -92.33 -90.08 -83.37
CA ILE A 503 -91.55 -88.92 -83.87
C ILE A 503 -90.77 -88.17 -82.77
N THR A 504 -91.18 -88.30 -81.51
CA THR A 504 -90.45 -87.77 -80.35
C THR A 504 -89.06 -88.40 -80.19
N SER A 505 -88.68 -89.41 -80.97
CA SER A 505 -87.49 -90.22 -80.74
C SER A 505 -86.19 -89.83 -81.50
N LEU A 506 -86.13 -88.77 -82.33
CA LEU A 506 -84.89 -88.52 -83.09
C LEU A 506 -84.43 -87.05 -83.20
N GLU A 507 -85.27 -86.10 -82.82
CA GLU A 507 -84.90 -84.68 -82.64
C GLU A 507 -83.85 -84.45 -81.52
N GLY A 508 -83.54 -85.49 -80.72
CA GLY A 508 -82.56 -85.47 -79.63
C GLY A 508 -81.14 -85.91 -79.99
N GLU A 509 -80.90 -86.36 -81.20
CA GLU A 509 -79.59 -86.82 -81.63
C GLU A 509 -79.04 -85.77 -82.56
N VAL A 510 -77.80 -85.35 -82.33
CA VAL A 510 -77.04 -84.74 -83.42
C VAL A 510 -77.69 -83.48 -83.97
N PHE A 511 -77.69 -82.42 -83.20
CA PHE A 511 -76.70 -81.41 -83.52
C PHE A 511 -77.11 -80.84 -84.90
N ASN A 512 -76.20 -80.67 -85.85
CA ASN A 512 -76.60 -81.13 -87.18
C ASN A 512 -76.48 -82.66 -87.12
N VAL A 513 -77.27 -83.45 -87.84
CA VAL A 513 -77.24 -84.94 -87.73
C VAL A 513 -75.81 -85.54 -87.77
N ASP A 514 -74.88 -84.79 -88.35
CA ASP A 514 -73.47 -85.08 -88.54
C ASP A 514 -72.54 -84.97 -87.34
N GLY A 515 -73.01 -84.64 -86.13
CA GLY A 515 -72.05 -84.69 -85.03
C GLY A 515 -71.04 -83.55 -84.99
N THR A 516 -71.33 -82.38 -85.58
CA THR A 516 -70.44 -81.21 -85.44
C THR A 516 -71.08 -79.93 -84.94
N ALA A 517 -70.23 -79.19 -84.24
CA ALA A 517 -70.53 -78.44 -83.03
C ALA A 517 -69.99 -77.04 -83.18
N ARG A 518 -70.80 -75.99 -83.04
CA ARG A 518 -70.39 -74.72 -83.67
C ARG A 518 -70.50 -73.53 -82.72
N LEU A 519 -69.29 -73.08 -82.32
CA LEU A 519 -68.86 -72.18 -81.23
C LEU A 519 -68.69 -70.68 -81.63
N ALA A 520 -68.84 -69.79 -80.60
CA ALA A 520 -68.20 -68.50 -80.23
C ALA A 520 -68.18 -67.28 -81.23
N THR A 521 -68.23 -65.96 -80.88
CA THR A 521 -67.72 -65.11 -79.76
C THR A 521 -68.32 -63.66 -79.79
N GLY A 522 -68.17 -62.84 -78.73
CA GLY A 522 -68.45 -61.36 -78.78
C GLY A 522 -68.30 -60.48 -77.52
N SER A 523 -67.80 -60.98 -76.37
CA SER A 523 -67.73 -60.24 -75.10
C SER A 523 -66.46 -59.39 -74.86
N ALA A 524 -65.48 -59.33 -75.76
CA ALA A 524 -64.18 -58.73 -75.44
C ALA A 524 -64.03 -57.23 -75.77
N LEU A 525 -64.89 -56.64 -76.61
CA LEU A 525 -64.67 -55.28 -77.14
C LEU A 525 -65.33 -54.16 -76.33
N ALA A 526 -66.31 -54.46 -75.47
CA ALA A 526 -67.07 -53.45 -74.73
C ALA A 526 -66.34 -52.88 -73.49
N GLY A 527 -65.37 -53.61 -72.91
CA GLY A 527 -64.72 -53.21 -71.64
C GLY A 527 -63.66 -52.11 -71.76
N VAL A 528 -63.03 -51.95 -72.92
CA VAL A 528 -61.95 -50.96 -73.12
C VAL A 528 -62.50 -49.54 -73.32
N SER A 529 -63.71 -49.42 -73.87
CA SER A 529 -64.31 -48.11 -74.18
C SER A 529 -64.77 -47.33 -72.94
N THR A 530 -65.03 -48.01 -71.81
CA THR A 530 -65.57 -47.35 -70.60
C THR A 530 -64.48 -46.77 -69.70
N SER A 531 -63.23 -47.25 -69.81
CA SER A 531 -62.13 -46.80 -68.93
C SER A 531 -61.48 -45.48 -69.39
N VAL A 532 -61.69 -45.04 -70.64
CA VAL A 532 -61.04 -43.84 -71.21
C VAL A 532 -61.82 -42.55 -70.93
N THR A 533 -63.14 -42.63 -70.70
CA THR A 533 -64.00 -41.45 -70.50
C THR A 533 -63.88 -40.82 -69.10
N ALA A 534 -63.35 -41.54 -68.10
CA ALA A 534 -63.22 -41.06 -66.72
C ALA A 534 -62.00 -40.14 -66.44
N ILE A 535 -61.18 -39.83 -67.44
CA ILE A 535 -59.93 -39.02 -67.28
C ILE A 535 -60.15 -37.54 -67.63
N TYR A 536 -61.25 -37.17 -68.29
CA TYR A 536 -61.37 -35.88 -69.01
C TYR A 536 -62.58 -35.00 -68.67
N ASP A 537 -63.31 -35.25 -67.57
CA ASP A 537 -64.55 -34.51 -67.23
C ASP A 537 -64.44 -33.53 -66.05
N GLY A 538 -63.24 -33.04 -65.73
CA GLY A 538 -63.03 -31.77 -65.01
C GLY A 538 -63.52 -31.64 -63.56
N ALA A 539 -64.27 -32.60 -63.00
CA ALA A 539 -64.99 -32.45 -61.74
C ALA A 539 -64.35 -33.14 -60.52
N ASN A 540 -63.32 -33.98 -60.67
CA ASN A 540 -62.63 -34.64 -59.55
C ASN A 540 -61.09 -34.51 -59.61
N PRO A 541 -60.38 -34.54 -58.46
CA PRO A 541 -58.95 -34.22 -58.39
C PRO A 541 -58.10 -35.31 -59.05
N SER A 542 -57.61 -35.00 -60.25
CA SER A 542 -56.58 -35.75 -60.97
C SER A 542 -55.20 -35.17 -60.64
N VAL A 543 -54.17 -36.01 -60.64
CA VAL A 543 -52.75 -35.60 -60.51
C VAL A 543 -52.39 -34.50 -61.51
N VAL A 544 -53.02 -34.50 -62.69
CA VAL A 544 -52.83 -33.49 -63.74
C VAL A 544 -53.33 -32.10 -63.33
N LYS A 545 -54.41 -31.99 -62.55
CA LYS A 545 -54.95 -30.70 -62.08
C LYS A 545 -54.09 -30.07 -60.98
N THR A 546 -53.38 -30.89 -60.21
CA THR A 546 -52.45 -30.44 -59.16
C THR A 546 -51.17 -29.91 -59.80
N VAL A 547 -50.61 -30.64 -60.77
CA VAL A 547 -49.46 -30.20 -61.57
C VAL A 547 -49.76 -28.91 -62.34
N GLN A 548 -50.98 -28.75 -62.85
CA GLN A 548 -51.38 -27.55 -63.59
C GLN A 548 -51.52 -26.31 -62.70
N ALA A 549 -51.93 -26.46 -61.44
CA ALA A 549 -51.95 -25.37 -60.46
C ALA A 549 -50.53 -24.96 -60.01
N ASP A 550 -49.63 -25.93 -59.83
CA ASP A 550 -48.23 -25.68 -59.46
C ASP A 550 -47.47 -24.96 -60.60
N VAL A 551 -47.72 -25.31 -61.86
CA VAL A 551 -47.13 -24.65 -63.03
C VAL A 551 -47.60 -23.19 -63.15
N THR A 552 -48.88 -22.91 -62.94
CA THR A 552 -49.41 -21.53 -62.96
C THR A 552 -48.88 -20.68 -61.79
N SER A 553 -48.66 -21.27 -60.61
CA SER A 553 -48.05 -20.55 -59.48
C SER A 553 -46.56 -20.27 -59.71
N LEU A 554 -45.84 -21.19 -60.37
CA LEU A 554 -44.43 -21.02 -60.70
C LEU A 554 -44.23 -19.97 -61.81
N GLU A 555 -45.16 -19.87 -62.78
CA GLU A 555 -45.13 -18.83 -63.81
C GLU A 555 -45.30 -17.41 -63.23
N GLY A 556 -46.12 -17.21 -62.20
CA GLY A 556 -46.29 -15.90 -61.54
C GLY A 556 -45.11 -15.46 -60.65
N GLU A 557 -44.33 -16.42 -60.14
CA GLU A 557 -43.09 -16.16 -59.38
C GLU A 557 -41.92 -15.74 -60.30
N VAL A 558 -41.88 -16.30 -61.51
CA VAL A 558 -40.73 -16.19 -62.42
C VAL A 558 -40.95 -15.15 -63.53
N PHE A 559 -42.19 -14.77 -63.86
CA PHE A 559 -42.49 -13.84 -64.95
C PHE A 559 -43.47 -12.73 -64.54
N ASN A 560 -43.38 -11.57 -65.19
CA ASN A 560 -44.40 -10.50 -65.08
C ASN A 560 -45.62 -10.84 -65.95
N THR A 561 -46.73 -10.10 -65.78
CA THR A 561 -47.98 -10.29 -66.53
C THR A 561 -47.86 -10.06 -68.05
N ASP A 562 -46.73 -9.53 -68.51
CA ASP A 562 -46.39 -9.33 -69.93
C ASP A 562 -45.47 -10.42 -70.52
N GLY A 563 -45.08 -11.43 -69.72
CA GLY A 563 -44.29 -12.59 -70.16
C GLY A 563 -42.77 -12.43 -70.09
N THR A 564 -42.24 -11.36 -69.49
CA THR A 564 -40.79 -11.16 -69.27
C THR A 564 -40.30 -11.79 -67.96
N ALA A 565 -39.10 -12.39 -67.96
CA ALA A 565 -38.54 -13.07 -66.77
C ALA A 565 -38.15 -12.06 -65.67
N ARG A 566 -38.58 -12.30 -64.43
CA ARG A 566 -38.21 -11.60 -63.19
C ARG A 566 -36.76 -11.92 -62.77
N LEU A 567 -35.79 -11.62 -63.62
CA LEU A 567 -34.42 -11.37 -63.17
C LEU A 567 -34.35 -9.92 -62.68
N ALA A 568 -33.80 -9.74 -61.49
CA ALA A 568 -33.67 -8.48 -60.77
C ALA A 568 -33.31 -7.32 -61.71
N THR A 569 -34.30 -6.50 -62.06
CA THR A 569 -34.14 -5.35 -62.94
C THR A 569 -34.40 -4.06 -62.18
N GLY A 570 -33.48 -3.11 -62.33
CA GLY A 570 -33.69 -1.69 -62.11
C GLY A 570 -33.60 -1.18 -60.67
N THR A 571 -34.35 -1.75 -59.72
CA THR A 571 -34.50 -1.13 -58.38
C THR A 571 -33.33 -1.43 -57.43
N ALA A 572 -32.71 -2.61 -57.52
CA ALA A 572 -31.50 -2.91 -56.75
C ALA A 572 -30.27 -2.16 -57.26
N LEU A 573 -30.17 -1.91 -58.57
CA LEU A 573 -29.07 -1.12 -59.16
C LEU A 573 -29.32 0.40 -59.06
N ALA A 574 -30.57 0.86 -59.06
CA ALA A 574 -30.92 2.23 -58.69
C ALA A 574 -30.71 2.49 -57.20
N GLY A 575 -30.90 1.47 -56.33
CA GLY A 575 -30.53 1.53 -54.91
C GLY A 575 -29.03 1.70 -54.72
N VAL A 576 -28.21 0.85 -55.34
CA VAL A 576 -26.74 1.00 -55.30
C VAL A 576 -26.26 2.28 -55.98
N SER A 577 -26.88 2.71 -57.10
CA SER A 577 -26.56 3.98 -57.76
C SER A 577 -27.04 5.21 -56.97
N SER A 578 -28.12 5.10 -56.20
CA SER A 578 -28.63 6.15 -55.30
C SER A 578 -27.81 6.20 -54.01
N ASP A 579 -27.36 5.07 -53.50
CA ASP A 579 -26.48 4.97 -52.32
C ASP A 579 -25.07 5.47 -52.65
N VAL A 580 -24.55 5.17 -53.86
CA VAL A 580 -23.28 5.74 -54.37
C VAL A 580 -23.45 7.23 -54.72
N SER A 581 -24.62 7.66 -55.21
CA SER A 581 -24.90 9.10 -55.40
C SER A 581 -25.12 9.85 -54.09
N ALA A 582 -25.59 9.20 -53.01
CA ALA A 582 -25.72 9.78 -51.67
C ALA A 582 -24.36 9.99 -50.98
N ILE A 583 -23.31 9.31 -51.44
CA ILE A 583 -21.92 9.60 -51.03
C ILE A 583 -21.43 10.92 -51.66
N TYR A 584 -22.01 11.36 -52.79
CA TYR A 584 -21.52 12.49 -53.61
C TYR A 584 -22.49 13.69 -53.74
N ASN A 585 -23.78 13.52 -53.43
CA ASN A 585 -24.81 14.56 -53.54
C ASN A 585 -24.94 15.37 -52.23
N GLY A 586 -24.27 16.52 -52.20
CA GLY A 586 -24.86 17.80 -51.79
C GLY A 586 -25.21 18.04 -50.32
N THR A 587 -26.02 17.21 -49.65
CA THR A 587 -26.78 17.66 -48.47
C THR A 587 -26.82 16.72 -47.25
N ASN A 588 -26.17 15.54 -47.25
CA ASN A 588 -26.05 14.69 -46.06
C ASN A 588 -24.58 14.30 -45.74
N PRO A 589 -24.20 14.14 -44.45
CA PRO A 589 -22.82 13.90 -44.05
C PRO A 589 -22.42 12.44 -44.29
N SER A 590 -21.55 12.20 -45.29
CA SER A 590 -20.92 10.91 -45.56
C SER A 590 -19.46 10.93 -45.12
N VAL A 591 -18.88 9.75 -44.82
CA VAL A 591 -17.46 9.59 -44.45
C VAL A 591 -16.53 10.16 -45.53
N VAL A 592 -16.94 10.12 -46.80
CA VAL A 592 -16.16 10.68 -47.91
C VAL A 592 -16.17 12.21 -47.91
N LYS A 593 -17.24 12.85 -47.42
CA LYS A 593 -17.29 14.31 -47.24
C LYS A 593 -16.51 14.77 -46.01
N SER A 594 -16.50 13.98 -44.94
CA SER A 594 -15.58 14.19 -43.81
C SER A 594 -14.14 14.08 -44.30
N VAL A 595 -13.79 13.02 -45.03
CA VAL A 595 -12.45 12.87 -45.61
C VAL A 595 -12.14 13.97 -46.64
N GLN A 596 -13.10 14.46 -47.45
CA GLN A 596 -12.88 15.59 -48.35
C GLN A 596 -12.74 16.94 -47.62
N SER A 597 -13.46 17.14 -46.52
CA SER A 597 -13.28 18.30 -45.64
C SER A 597 -11.91 18.21 -44.98
N ASP A 598 -11.57 17.08 -44.39
CA ASP A 598 -10.28 16.82 -43.74
C ASP A 598 -9.13 16.96 -44.74
N VAL A 599 -9.28 16.51 -45.99
CA VAL A 599 -8.29 16.71 -47.06
C VAL A 599 -8.22 18.16 -47.51
N SER A 600 -9.35 18.89 -47.61
CA SER A 600 -9.34 20.32 -47.96
C SER A 600 -8.78 21.19 -46.84
N ASP A 601 -9.04 20.82 -45.58
CA ASP A 601 -8.49 21.45 -44.38
C ASP A 601 -6.98 21.17 -44.29
N LEU A 602 -6.56 19.92 -44.55
CA LEU A 602 -5.16 19.52 -44.62
C LEU A 602 -4.44 20.20 -45.80
N GLU A 603 -5.09 20.35 -46.96
CA GLU A 603 -4.55 21.05 -48.12
C GLU A 603 -4.43 22.56 -47.85
N GLY A 604 -5.38 23.15 -47.10
CA GLY A 604 -5.30 24.51 -46.57
C GLY A 604 -4.22 24.70 -45.49
N GLU A 605 -3.95 23.67 -44.67
CA GLU A 605 -2.85 23.68 -43.69
C GLU A 605 -1.48 23.56 -44.35
N VAL A 606 -1.35 22.75 -45.39
CA VAL A 606 -0.08 22.39 -46.02
C VAL A 606 0.27 23.29 -47.20
N PHE A 607 -0.70 23.94 -47.86
CA PHE A 607 -0.48 24.78 -49.05
C PHE A 607 -1.23 26.12 -48.98
N ASN A 608 -0.66 27.17 -49.58
CA ASN A 608 -1.34 28.47 -49.74
C ASN A 608 -2.34 28.40 -50.91
N ALA A 609 -3.26 29.37 -51.02
CA ALA A 609 -4.28 29.44 -52.10
C ALA A 609 -3.73 29.47 -53.55
N ASN A 610 -2.41 29.55 -53.73
CA ASN A 610 -1.71 29.50 -55.01
C ASN A 610 -0.91 28.19 -55.24
N GLY A 611 -1.10 27.16 -54.41
CA GLY A 611 -0.51 25.82 -54.61
C GLY A 611 0.96 25.67 -54.21
N THR A 612 1.53 26.61 -53.45
CA THR A 612 2.90 26.51 -52.91
C THR A 612 2.89 25.99 -51.47
N ALA A 613 3.83 25.10 -51.13
CA ALA A 613 3.91 24.45 -49.82
C ALA A 613 4.19 25.46 -48.70
N ARG A 614 3.37 25.43 -47.64
CA ARG A 614 3.53 26.21 -46.42
C ARG A 614 4.66 25.56 -45.61
N LEU A 615 5.91 26.01 -45.82
CA LEU A 615 6.96 25.83 -44.81
C LEU A 615 6.42 26.38 -43.48
N ALA A 616 6.42 25.55 -42.44
CA ALA A 616 5.79 25.78 -41.14
C ALA A 616 5.86 27.25 -40.71
N THR A 617 4.75 27.97 -40.88
CA THR A 617 4.66 29.39 -40.53
C THR A 617 3.48 29.60 -39.60
N GLY A 618 3.79 30.09 -38.39
CA GLY A 618 2.82 30.65 -37.44
C GLY A 618 2.21 29.65 -36.46
N SER A 619 1.37 28.72 -36.92
CA SER A 619 0.53 27.90 -36.03
C SER A 619 1.29 26.80 -35.29
N ALA A 620 2.22 26.11 -35.96
CA ALA A 620 3.08 25.11 -35.32
C ALA A 620 4.05 25.76 -34.31
N LEU A 621 4.50 26.99 -34.59
CA LEU A 621 5.31 27.77 -33.65
C LEU A 621 4.44 28.30 -32.50
N SER A 622 3.19 28.67 -32.75
CA SER A 622 2.20 29.04 -31.71
C SER A 622 1.80 27.85 -30.83
N SER A 623 1.70 26.64 -31.38
CA SER A 623 1.47 25.42 -30.59
C SER A 623 2.72 25.04 -29.81
N LEU A 624 3.91 25.13 -30.39
CA LEU A 624 5.15 24.94 -29.65
C LEU A 624 5.34 26.01 -28.56
N THR A 625 4.95 27.27 -28.82
CA THR A 625 4.93 28.36 -27.83
C THR A 625 3.85 28.13 -26.78
N SER A 626 2.66 27.63 -27.14
CA SER A 626 1.58 27.29 -26.19
C SER A 626 1.90 26.04 -25.38
N ASP A 627 2.61 25.06 -25.93
CA ASP A 627 3.10 23.86 -25.24
C ASP A 627 4.25 24.23 -24.30
N VAL A 628 5.11 25.18 -24.69
CA VAL A 628 6.13 25.78 -23.82
C VAL A 628 5.51 26.68 -22.74
N GLU A 629 4.42 27.39 -23.03
CA GLU A 629 3.63 28.11 -22.03
C GLU A 629 2.85 27.15 -21.13
N ALA A 630 2.39 25.98 -21.60
CA ALA A 630 1.77 24.93 -20.79
C ALA A 630 2.76 24.16 -19.89
N ILE A 631 4.07 24.24 -20.18
CA ILE A 631 5.13 23.85 -19.22
C ILE A 631 5.19 24.82 -18.04
N TYR A 632 4.71 26.06 -18.22
CA TYR A 632 4.74 27.17 -17.25
C TYR A 632 3.39 27.51 -16.61
N ASP A 633 2.25 27.23 -17.27
CA ASP A 633 0.91 27.61 -16.81
C ASP A 633 0.33 26.60 -15.81
N GLY A 634 -0.24 27.14 -14.74
CA GLY A 634 -0.64 26.44 -13.54
C GLY A 634 -1.70 25.39 -13.83
N ASP A 635 -1.31 24.11 -13.73
CA ASP A 635 -1.88 23.17 -12.74
C ASP A 635 -1.41 21.72 -12.95
N ASN A 636 -0.78 21.39 -14.09
CA ASN A 636 -0.26 20.03 -14.35
C ASN A 636 1.25 19.85 -14.06
N ALA A 637 1.66 18.64 -13.69
CA ALA A 637 3.02 18.32 -13.29
C ALA A 637 3.97 18.16 -14.50
N SER A 638 4.87 19.12 -14.71
CA SER A 638 5.97 19.06 -15.69
C SER A 638 7.32 18.79 -15.03
N LEU A 639 8.29 18.26 -15.79
CA LEU A 639 9.69 18.13 -15.33
C LEU A 639 10.27 19.47 -14.87
N VAL A 640 9.89 20.57 -15.52
CA VAL A 640 10.31 21.92 -15.16
C VAL A 640 9.68 22.36 -13.83
N LYS A 641 8.41 22.02 -13.56
CA LYS A 641 7.77 22.26 -12.24
C LYS A 641 8.38 21.39 -11.14
N SER A 642 8.81 20.17 -11.46
CA SER A 642 9.54 19.29 -10.54
C SER A 642 10.93 19.84 -10.23
N VAL A 643 11.64 20.37 -11.24
CA VAL A 643 12.91 21.08 -11.06
C VAL A 643 12.70 22.40 -10.31
N GLN A 644 11.66 23.18 -10.62
CA GLN A 644 11.35 24.42 -9.92
C GLN A 644 10.94 24.17 -8.47
N ALA A 645 10.14 23.14 -8.19
CA ALA A 645 9.84 22.70 -6.83
C ALA A 645 11.09 22.18 -6.10
N SER A 646 12.01 21.52 -6.80
CA SER A 646 13.30 21.10 -6.26
C SER A 646 14.23 22.29 -5.98
N VAL A 647 14.24 23.31 -6.84
CA VAL A 647 14.99 24.56 -6.67
C VAL A 647 14.38 25.41 -5.57
N THR A 648 13.06 25.51 -5.45
CA THR A 648 12.38 26.17 -4.33
C THR A 648 12.60 25.41 -3.02
N SER A 649 12.58 24.07 -3.05
CA SER A 649 12.91 23.24 -1.88
C SER A 649 14.37 23.39 -1.48
N LEU A 650 15.29 23.47 -2.45
CA LEU A 650 16.70 23.73 -2.22
C LEU A 650 16.92 25.17 -1.70
N ASN A 651 16.24 26.16 -2.28
CA ASN A 651 16.32 27.54 -1.86
C ASN A 651 15.76 27.73 -0.45
N ASN A 652 14.66 27.06 -0.08
CA ASN A 652 14.12 27.05 1.28
C ASN A 652 14.96 26.19 2.25
N ALA A 653 15.75 25.24 1.74
CA ALA A 653 16.70 24.47 2.54
C ALA A 653 17.99 25.25 2.81
N VAL A 654 18.36 26.15 1.91
CA VAL A 654 19.60 26.94 1.97
C VAL A 654 19.35 28.34 2.49
N PHE A 655 18.15 28.92 2.38
CA PHE A 655 17.83 30.29 2.78
C PHE A 655 16.46 30.39 3.49
N ASP A 656 16.35 31.29 4.46
CA ASP A 656 15.10 31.59 5.16
C ASP A 656 14.25 32.62 4.38
N SER A 657 13.06 32.93 4.90
CA SER A 657 12.13 33.89 4.27
C SER A 657 12.68 35.33 4.17
N SER A 658 13.83 35.62 4.78
CA SER A 658 14.53 36.91 4.72
C SER A 658 15.77 36.89 3.82
N GLY A 659 16.09 35.74 3.21
CA GLY A 659 17.22 35.59 2.29
C GLY A 659 18.55 35.28 2.99
N ASN A 660 18.53 34.95 4.28
CA ASN A 660 19.73 34.58 5.03
C ASN A 660 19.98 33.07 4.94
N THR A 661 21.25 32.65 4.88
CA THR A 661 21.62 31.23 4.74
C THR A 661 21.18 30.40 5.96
N VAL A 662 20.35 29.39 5.74
CA VAL A 662 19.90 28.40 6.74
C VAL A 662 20.98 27.32 6.84
N LEU A 663 21.78 27.38 7.91
CA LEU A 663 22.90 26.46 8.11
C LEU A 663 22.50 25.03 8.53
N ALA A 664 21.21 24.76 8.82
CA ALA A 664 20.71 23.40 9.08
C ALA A 664 19.17 23.30 9.00
N SER A 665 18.65 22.23 8.39
CA SER A 665 17.21 21.91 8.40
C SER A 665 16.74 21.47 9.79
N ASN A 666 15.45 21.65 10.12
CA ASN A 666 14.86 21.19 11.39
C ASN A 666 15.15 19.70 11.68
N THR A 667 15.27 18.88 10.63
CA THR A 667 15.68 17.47 10.72
C THR A 667 17.14 17.31 11.12
N ALA A 668 18.05 18.12 10.58
CA ALA A 668 19.47 18.12 10.98
C ALA A 668 19.65 18.63 12.42
N VAL A 669 18.87 19.63 12.84
CA VAL A 669 18.84 20.12 14.22
C VAL A 669 18.27 19.05 15.17
N ASN A 670 17.22 18.33 14.76
CA ASN A 670 16.66 17.22 15.55
C ASN A 670 17.60 16.01 15.61
N SER A 671 18.36 15.72 14.56
CA SER A 671 19.41 14.69 14.58
C SER A 671 20.56 15.10 15.49
N LEU A 672 21.01 16.36 15.45
CA LEU A 672 21.99 16.89 16.41
C LEU A 672 21.46 16.86 17.85
N GLN A 673 20.20 17.22 18.08
CA GLN A 673 19.58 17.12 19.41
C GLN A 673 19.46 15.68 19.89
N ALA A 674 19.09 14.73 19.03
CA ALA A 674 19.05 13.30 19.35
C ALA A 674 20.44 12.72 19.60
N GLU A 675 21.47 13.25 18.93
CA GLU A 675 22.85 12.82 19.08
C GLU A 675 23.50 13.40 20.35
N VAL A 676 23.11 14.62 20.76
CA VAL A 676 23.56 15.28 21.99
C VAL A 676 22.78 14.81 23.22
N TRP A 677 21.48 14.55 23.13
CA TRP A 677 20.62 14.24 24.30
C TRP A 677 20.01 12.84 24.31
N GLY A 678 20.11 12.06 23.22
CA GLY A 678 19.42 10.77 23.06
C GLY A 678 17.98 10.93 22.56
N GLY A 679 17.43 9.92 21.89
CA GLY A 679 16.07 9.96 21.37
C GLY A 679 15.00 10.03 22.48
N GLY A 680 14.15 11.06 22.45
CA GLY A 680 12.97 11.19 23.33
C GLY A 680 13.09 12.19 24.49
N VAL A 681 14.13 13.03 24.53
CA VAL A 681 14.37 13.94 25.66
C VAL A 681 14.01 15.39 25.31
N THR A 682 13.14 16.02 26.09
CA THR A 682 12.76 17.44 25.93
C THR A 682 13.82 18.35 26.56
N PRO A 683 14.37 19.35 25.84
CA PRO A 683 15.54 20.13 26.29
C PRO A 683 15.37 20.94 27.59
N SER A 684 14.14 21.17 28.05
CA SER A 684 13.88 22.00 29.23
C SER A 684 14.05 21.28 30.58
N GLY A 685 14.35 19.98 30.59
CA GLY A 685 14.46 19.19 31.82
C GLY A 685 15.59 18.15 31.86
N ALA A 686 16.44 18.07 30.84
CA ALA A 686 17.54 17.11 30.80
C ALA A 686 18.77 17.67 31.52
N THR A 687 19.14 17.09 32.67
CA THR A 687 20.28 17.57 33.48
C THR A 687 21.65 17.07 33.00
N THR A 688 21.71 16.17 32.00
CA THR A 688 22.98 15.64 31.46
C THR A 688 22.83 15.14 30.01
N SER A 689 23.58 15.74 29.10
CA SER A 689 23.77 15.36 27.68
C SER A 689 24.83 14.25 27.51
N ARG A 690 24.94 13.64 26.32
CA ARG A 690 26.07 12.76 25.96
C ARG A 690 27.41 13.50 25.96
N ILE A 691 27.39 14.82 25.76
CA ILE A 691 28.55 15.70 25.97
C ILE A 691 28.90 15.78 27.47
N ASP A 692 27.91 15.84 28.36
CA ASP A 692 28.15 15.78 29.82
C ASP A 692 28.62 14.39 30.26
N SER A 693 28.16 13.33 29.60
CA SER A 693 28.62 11.96 29.83
C SER A 693 30.07 11.77 29.35
N LEU A 694 30.43 12.34 28.20
CA LEU A 694 31.81 12.38 27.71
C LEU A 694 32.69 13.27 28.60
N SER A 695 32.19 14.42 29.07
CA SER A 695 32.84 15.28 30.06
C SER A 695 33.06 14.55 31.38
N SER A 696 32.09 13.76 31.87
CA SER A 696 32.25 12.94 33.07
C SER A 696 33.24 11.80 32.88
N THR A 697 33.37 11.27 31.66
CA THR A 697 34.34 10.21 31.31
C THR A 697 35.75 10.77 31.15
N VAL A 698 35.89 11.99 30.61
CA VAL A 698 37.17 12.69 30.46
C VAL A 698 37.63 13.28 31.80
N ASN A 699 36.70 13.74 32.64
CA ASN A 699 36.96 14.30 33.97
C ASN A 699 36.74 13.29 35.11
N ASP A 700 36.65 11.98 34.81
CA ASP A 700 36.52 10.94 35.84
C ASP A 700 37.81 10.92 36.67
N PRO A 701 37.77 11.24 37.98
CA PRO A 701 38.97 11.43 38.80
C PRO A 701 39.80 10.16 39.01
N ASN A 702 39.28 8.99 38.59
CA ASN A 702 39.95 7.70 38.77
C ASN A 702 40.35 7.02 37.45
N THR A 703 39.74 7.36 36.29
CA THR A 703 39.91 6.60 35.04
C THR A 703 40.00 7.41 33.72
N GLY A 704 39.83 8.75 33.72
CA GLY A 704 39.77 9.58 32.51
C GLY A 704 40.99 10.49 32.24
N MET A 705 41.37 10.66 30.96
CA MET A 705 42.55 11.39 30.47
C MET A 705 42.62 12.87 30.93
N THR A 706 43.65 13.21 31.70
CA THR A 706 44.09 14.59 32.02
C THR A 706 44.43 15.39 30.75
N ALA A 707 43.47 16.11 30.20
CA ALA A 707 43.69 17.27 29.35
C ALA A 707 43.21 18.52 30.11
N THR A 708 44.14 19.42 30.37
CA THR A 708 44.05 20.70 31.09
C THR A 708 42.74 21.48 30.86
N SER A 709 42.10 21.88 31.98
CA SER A 709 40.76 22.50 32.05
C SER A 709 40.59 23.86 31.36
N ASP A 710 41.68 24.49 30.93
CA ASP A 710 41.63 25.88 30.48
C ASP A 710 41.19 26.02 29.01
N ALA A 711 41.47 25.02 28.17
CA ALA A 711 41.04 25.05 26.76
C ALA A 711 39.52 24.81 26.59
N VAL A 712 38.91 24.05 27.49
CA VAL A 712 37.46 23.76 27.45
C VAL A 712 36.63 24.94 27.98
N SER A 713 37.17 25.71 28.93
CA SER A 713 36.54 26.95 29.42
C SER A 713 36.42 28.02 28.33
N VAL A 714 37.39 28.09 27.41
CA VAL A 714 37.36 29.03 26.28
C VAL A 714 36.30 28.61 25.26
N LEU A 715 36.23 27.32 24.93
CA LEU A 715 35.26 26.81 23.95
C LEU A 715 33.81 26.92 24.45
N ASN A 716 33.56 26.73 25.75
CA ASN A 716 32.22 26.89 26.33
C ASN A 716 31.76 28.37 26.34
N THR A 717 32.70 29.31 26.42
CA THR A 717 32.40 30.75 26.38
C THR A 717 32.17 31.25 24.94
N GLU A 718 32.84 30.66 23.96
CA GLU A 718 32.68 31.03 22.54
C GLU A 718 31.47 30.38 21.85
N VAL A 719 31.06 29.17 22.28
CA VAL A 719 29.95 28.44 21.66
C VAL A 719 28.59 28.78 22.29
N TYR A 720 28.54 29.14 23.58
CA TYR A 720 27.27 29.34 24.28
C TYR A 720 26.94 30.77 24.72
N GLY A 721 27.85 31.75 24.61
CA GLY A 721 27.56 33.18 24.83
C GLY A 721 27.04 33.55 26.22
#